data_AF-A0A545UUG8-F1
#
_entry.id   AF-A0A545UUG8-F1
#
_cell.length_a   1.000
_cell.length_b   1.000
_cell.length_c   1.000
_cell.angle_alpha   90.00
_cell.angle_beta   90.00
_cell.angle_gamma   90.00
#
_symmetry.space_group_name_H-M   'P 1'
#
loop_
_entity.id
_entity.type
_entity.pdbx_description
1 polymer ?
#
loop_
_entity_poly.entity_id
_entity_poly.type
_entity_poly.pdbx_seq_one_letter_code
_entity_poly.pdbx_strand_id
1 'polypeptide(L)'
;MSRLLRQSGQLTRLLRVSQRASVQRGVRLTSLSRATAVPILRNSHANQLRCYSSEPPRHENNPEPRKDGNQPKDENTNEKNKPEVQEDATKQEASKSFPLLPGWIYLTKDEIKQMQVFYQVVPEAQRVQLDEILKGIEETGAPAEIRDILAKLRKGPGNLSIMDKGRLMRCVFAMAERLAAWEVEKEKGQNGTFTQNKLGDSGQHPSNQGQNQNQGRPGDENSKTINVRISLMQTVLLLGIIMYSLDSFGGSMSQKQITWQEMRKAFLDKGLVQKLIVVNGSQVRVELHPTADQGDDRRQYVFSIGSVESFEKKLEEAQDQLGIPQSERIPVSYEAGGSTIGNILLAFGPTLLFIGLILYTQRSMGGRGGAGGMFNFGKSKAKKFNAESAVKVKFADVAGLEEAKTEIMEFVSFLKQPEKFEKLGAKIPRGAILAGPPGTGKTLLAKATAGESGVPFFSVSGSEFVEMFVGVGPSRVRDLFAEGRKNAPCIIFIDEIDAIGRARQDSGKGFGGNDEREATLNQILTEMDGFNTREQVVVLAGTNRADVLDKALMRPGRFDRHIYVDRPTMSGRQEIFKVYLKKIVTSEDIEHLVGRLSTLTPGFSGADISNVVNEAALIAARANADEVKMEHFERAIERVIGGLERKSLVLKPEEKKTVAYHEAGHAICGWFLQHADPLLKVSIIPRGQGALGYAQYLPQDAYLMSTNQLMDRMAMTMGGRVSEELHFPTVTTGASDDFKKVSQMARSMVTQWGMSDVVGPVHFDNDPNRMHKPFAESTAQQIDQEVHRIVDEAYKRCKDLLIEKKREVGLIAEELLTKEVLVRDDMVRILGKRPFEDNEDFEKYFGGSKEKSAPPPFPDDGASPAPGDSPQPSPAFKELSRSEQSRL
;
A
#
# COMPACT_ATOMS: atom_id res chain seq x y z
N MET A 1 -55.12 -30.32 45.81
CA MET A 1 -55.28 -31.72 45.35
C MET A 1 -55.13 -31.73 43.83
N SER A 2 -54.79 -32.89 43.23
CA SER A 2 -54.65 -33.09 41.77
C SER A 2 -53.48 -32.35 41.08
N ARG A 3 -52.74 -33.06 40.22
CA ARG A 3 -51.78 -32.52 39.21
C ARG A 3 -50.67 -31.60 39.74
N LEU A 4 -49.74 -32.14 40.54
CA LEU A 4 -48.45 -31.49 40.83
C LEU A 4 -47.26 -32.47 40.93
N LEU A 5 -47.20 -33.47 40.03
CA LEU A 5 -46.01 -34.32 39.87
C LEU A 5 -45.46 -34.28 38.44
N ARG A 6 -44.22 -33.79 38.36
CA ARG A 6 -43.38 -33.58 37.19
C ARG A 6 -43.09 -34.88 36.43
N GLN A 7 -43.12 -34.84 35.10
CA GLN A 7 -42.34 -35.76 34.27
C GLN A 7 -41.03 -35.07 33.85
N SER A 8 -39.90 -35.69 34.16
CA SER A 8 -38.56 -35.27 33.71
C SER A 8 -38.05 -36.23 32.64
N GLY A 9 -37.81 -35.76 31.41
CA GLY A 9 -37.55 -36.70 30.30
C GLY A 9 -37.00 -36.15 28.97
N GLN A 10 -36.38 -34.95 28.94
CA GLN A 10 -35.77 -34.42 27.69
C GLN A 10 -34.37 -33.81 27.87
N LEU A 11 -33.51 -34.45 28.69
CA LEU A 11 -32.07 -34.13 28.77
C LEU A 11 -31.16 -35.30 28.36
N THR A 12 -31.71 -36.29 27.66
CA THR A 12 -31.02 -37.58 27.38
C THR A 12 -31.14 -38.00 25.91
N ARG A 13 -30.98 -37.05 24.97
CA ARG A 13 -31.08 -37.33 23.52
C ARG A 13 -30.02 -36.67 22.62
N LEU A 14 -28.97 -36.06 23.18
CA LEU A 14 -27.84 -35.48 22.44
C LEU A 14 -26.50 -36.23 22.62
N LEU A 15 -26.52 -37.43 23.22
CA LEU A 15 -25.34 -38.29 23.37
C LEU A 15 -25.67 -39.73 22.96
N ARG A 16 -25.56 -40.05 21.65
CA ARG A 16 -25.33 -41.39 21.03
C ARG A 16 -25.72 -41.42 19.52
N VAL A 17 -24.96 -40.76 18.64
CA VAL A 17 -24.85 -41.16 17.21
C VAL A 17 -23.45 -40.78 16.69
N SER A 18 -22.51 -41.73 16.69
CA SER A 18 -21.16 -41.54 16.09
C SER A 18 -20.41 -42.85 15.80
N GLN A 19 -21.12 -43.94 15.47
CA GLN A 19 -20.49 -45.21 15.08
C GLN A 19 -21.18 -45.91 13.90
N ARG A 20 -20.54 -45.84 12.71
CA ARG A 20 -20.77 -46.67 11.50
C ARG A 20 -22.17 -46.47 10.86
N ALA A 21 -22.47 -46.81 9.60
CA ALA A 21 -21.77 -47.49 8.48
C ALA A 21 -22.49 -47.06 7.15
N SER A 22 -22.08 -47.35 5.90
CA SER A 22 -20.82 -47.74 5.23
C SER A 22 -21.09 -47.89 3.69
N VAL A 23 -20.12 -48.41 2.90
CA VAL A 23 -20.29 -48.96 1.51
C VAL A 23 -20.48 -47.98 0.32
N GLN A 24 -19.51 -47.94 -0.61
CA GLN A 24 -19.58 -48.54 -1.97
C GLN A 24 -18.13 -48.70 -2.54
N ARG A 25 -17.76 -49.90 -3.02
CA ARG A 25 -17.53 -50.31 -4.44
C ARG A 25 -16.51 -49.46 -5.25
N GLY A 26 -15.47 -50.02 -5.87
CA GLY A 26 -14.91 -51.39 -5.77
C GLY A 26 -13.95 -51.83 -6.90
N VAL A 27 -13.04 -52.77 -6.56
CA VAL A 27 -12.36 -53.80 -7.39
C VAL A 27 -11.46 -53.39 -8.59
N ARG A 28 -10.15 -53.66 -8.45
CA ARG A 28 -9.15 -54.24 -9.40
C ARG A 28 -7.74 -53.68 -9.04
N LEU A 29 -6.62 -54.40 -9.10
CA LEU A 29 -6.36 -55.85 -9.20
C LEU A 29 -4.96 -56.13 -8.59
N THR A 30 -4.67 -57.36 -8.15
CA THR A 30 -3.40 -57.73 -7.48
C THR A 30 -2.39 -58.38 -8.42
N SER A 31 -1.13 -57.93 -8.43
CA SER A 31 -0.01 -58.65 -9.08
C SER A 31 1.32 -58.52 -8.32
N LEU A 32 1.56 -59.52 -7.48
CA LEU A 32 2.84 -60.05 -6.99
C LEU A 32 4.16 -59.37 -7.43
N SER A 33 4.83 -58.76 -6.45
CA SER A 33 6.24 -58.97 -6.09
C SER A 33 7.25 -59.45 -7.15
N ARG A 34 8.28 -58.61 -7.39
CA ARG A 34 9.67 -59.07 -7.34
C ARG A 34 10.57 -57.97 -6.78
N ALA A 35 11.46 -58.33 -5.86
CA ALA A 35 12.42 -57.40 -5.26
C ALA A 35 13.83 -57.71 -5.78
N THR A 36 14.52 -56.68 -6.28
CA THR A 36 15.95 -56.69 -6.55
C THR A 36 16.51 -55.30 -6.20
N ALA A 37 17.37 -55.23 -5.18
CA ALA A 37 18.20 -54.05 -4.89
C ALA A 37 19.34 -53.94 -5.95
N VAL A 38 20.23 -52.96 -6.03
CA VAL A 38 20.87 -51.97 -5.10
C VAL A 38 21.43 -50.82 -6.01
N PRO A 39 21.93 -49.64 -5.55
CA PRO A 39 21.57 -48.73 -4.45
C PRO A 39 21.00 -47.38 -4.97
N ILE A 40 20.60 -46.48 -4.07
CA ILE A 40 20.63 -45.02 -4.31
C ILE A 40 21.67 -44.40 -3.37
N LEU A 41 22.69 -43.75 -3.95
CA LEU A 41 23.71 -43.01 -3.21
C LEU A 41 23.13 -41.72 -2.63
N ARG A 42 22.92 -41.67 -1.31
CA ARG A 42 22.70 -40.41 -0.58
C ARG A 42 24.04 -39.74 -0.29
N ASN A 43 24.55 -38.95 -1.23
CA ASN A 43 25.67 -38.03 -0.96
C ASN A 43 25.18 -36.83 -0.13
N SER A 44 25.18 -36.99 1.19
CA SER A 44 25.00 -35.90 2.14
C SER A 44 26.29 -35.08 2.27
N HIS A 45 26.44 -34.02 1.46
CA HIS A 45 27.48 -33.01 1.65
C HIS A 45 26.89 -31.69 2.16
N ALA A 46 26.77 -31.59 3.48
CA ALA A 46 26.69 -30.31 4.15
C ALA A 46 28.09 -29.65 4.12
N ASN A 47 28.36 -28.82 3.11
CA ASN A 47 29.61 -28.08 3.03
C ASN A 47 29.65 -26.99 4.10
N GLN A 48 30.21 -27.33 5.26
CA GLN A 48 30.71 -26.35 6.22
C GLN A 48 31.88 -25.60 5.60
N LEU A 49 31.69 -24.34 5.22
CA LEU A 49 32.81 -23.44 4.97
C LEU A 49 33.43 -23.02 6.31
N ARG A 50 34.66 -23.48 6.55
CA ARG A 50 35.52 -22.93 7.60
C ARG A 50 36.09 -21.59 7.12
N CYS A 51 35.94 -20.55 7.93
CA CYS A 51 36.82 -19.39 7.90
C CYS A 51 37.54 -19.29 9.26
N TYR A 52 38.84 -18.99 9.23
CA TYR A 52 39.68 -18.77 10.41
C TYR A 52 40.03 -17.28 10.54
N SER A 53 40.57 -16.90 11.71
CA SER A 53 41.25 -15.64 12.04
C SER A 53 40.44 -14.38 12.36
N SER A 54 40.28 -14.16 13.68
CA SER A 54 40.83 -13.01 14.44
C SER A 54 40.70 -11.56 13.95
N GLU A 55 40.03 -10.76 14.80
CA GLU A 55 40.17 -9.31 15.04
C GLU A 55 39.82 -8.28 13.93
N PRO A 56 39.06 -7.20 14.27
CA PRO A 56 38.92 -6.01 13.43
C PRO A 56 40.19 -5.13 13.50
N PRO A 57 40.41 -4.21 12.53
CA PRO A 57 41.69 -3.50 12.39
C PRO A 57 42.00 -2.56 13.56
N ARG A 58 43.27 -2.59 13.98
CA ARG A 58 43.86 -1.62 14.89
C ARG A 58 44.37 -0.42 14.09
N HIS A 59 44.09 0.80 14.55
CA HIS A 59 44.84 1.97 14.08
C HIS A 59 46.23 1.97 14.72
N GLU A 60 47.27 2.20 13.93
CA GLU A 60 48.64 2.34 14.43
C GLU A 60 48.88 3.75 14.96
N ASN A 61 49.44 3.85 16.17
CA ASN A 61 50.16 5.04 16.63
C ASN A 61 51.56 5.03 15.98
N ASN A 62 52.21 6.16 15.71
CA ASN A 62 52.96 6.99 16.68
C ASN A 62 53.65 8.16 15.92
N PRO A 63 54.40 9.09 16.55
CA PRO A 63 54.83 9.15 17.97
C PRO A 63 54.58 10.46 18.72
N GLU A 64 54.41 10.35 20.05
CA GLU A 64 54.71 11.44 20.99
C GLU A 64 56.23 11.55 21.27
N PRO A 65 56.76 12.76 21.50
CA PRO A 65 57.97 12.99 22.28
C PRO A 65 57.63 13.24 23.77
N ARG A 66 57.32 12.15 24.50
CA ARG A 66 57.68 11.85 25.90
C ARG A 66 57.92 12.98 26.93
N LYS A 67 57.34 12.75 28.13
CA LYS A 67 57.91 13.01 29.49
C LYS A 67 57.97 14.47 29.97
N ASP A 68 57.94 14.79 31.26
CA ASP A 68 57.59 14.11 32.53
C ASP A 68 56.52 15.03 33.24
N GLY A 69 55.83 14.80 34.36
CA GLY A 69 56.00 13.98 35.57
C GLY A 69 55.80 14.87 36.82
N ASN A 70 54.61 14.81 37.44
CA ASN A 70 54.19 15.40 38.74
C ASN A 70 54.34 16.92 39.02
N GLN A 71 53.19 17.55 39.31
CA GLN A 71 52.83 18.35 40.51
C GLN A 71 53.88 19.25 41.22
N PRO A 72 53.50 20.46 41.72
CA PRO A 72 52.21 20.69 42.39
C PRO A 72 51.50 22.05 42.17
N LYS A 73 50.26 22.10 42.68
CA LYS A 73 49.52 23.18 43.37
C LYS A 73 49.84 24.68 43.17
N ASP A 74 48.72 25.38 42.97
CA ASP A 74 48.29 26.66 43.59
C ASP A 74 48.86 28.01 43.09
N GLU A 75 47.94 28.99 43.09
CA GLU A 75 48.09 30.46 43.03
C GLU A 75 48.60 31.17 41.74
N ASN A 76 47.71 32.01 41.19
CA ASN A 76 47.86 33.42 40.77
C ASN A 76 49.24 33.90 40.22
N THR A 77 49.35 34.63 39.11
CA THR A 77 48.41 35.63 38.58
C THR A 77 48.64 35.89 37.08
N ASN A 78 47.54 36.01 36.33
CA ASN A 78 47.18 37.09 35.40
C ASN A 78 48.16 38.31 35.30
N GLU A 79 48.28 39.06 34.19
CA GLU A 79 47.26 39.33 33.16
C GLU A 79 47.77 40.11 31.91
N LYS A 80 46.81 40.47 31.03
CA LYS A 80 46.77 41.64 30.13
C LYS A 80 47.61 41.53 28.84
N ASN A 81 47.14 42.01 27.67
CA ASN A 81 45.98 42.85 27.30
C ASN A 81 45.44 42.38 25.92
N LYS A 82 44.23 42.70 25.42
CA LYS A 82 43.19 43.73 25.70
C LYS A 82 41.86 43.26 25.03
N PRO A 83 40.68 43.89 25.24
CA PRO A 83 40.32 44.93 26.22
C PRO A 83 39.15 44.55 27.15
N GLU A 84 39.02 45.29 28.25
CA GLU A 84 37.87 45.28 29.19
C GLU A 84 36.94 46.49 28.92
N VAL A 85 35.65 46.35 29.24
CA VAL A 85 34.85 47.36 29.97
C VAL A 85 33.90 46.60 30.90
N GLN A 86 33.70 47.10 32.13
CA GLN A 86 32.91 46.47 33.20
C GLN A 86 31.43 46.91 33.20
N GLU A 87 30.60 46.13 33.89
CA GLU A 87 29.42 46.50 34.74
C GLU A 87 28.32 47.43 34.16
N ASP A 88 27.03 47.32 34.53
CA ASP A 88 26.46 46.85 35.79
C ASP A 88 25.03 46.23 35.64
N ALA A 89 24.59 45.57 36.70
CA ALA A 89 23.23 45.16 37.15
C ALA A 89 22.02 44.97 36.20
N THR A 90 21.31 43.88 36.49
CA THR A 90 19.85 43.65 36.31
C THR A 90 19.22 43.54 34.91
N LYS A 91 19.16 42.29 34.43
CA LYS A 91 17.86 41.58 34.25
C LYS A 91 18.05 40.06 34.21
N GLN A 92 17.06 39.32 34.69
CA GLN A 92 17.07 37.86 34.77
C GLN A 92 16.40 37.25 33.53
N GLU A 93 17.11 36.42 32.77
CA GLU A 93 16.48 35.47 31.85
C GLU A 93 16.15 34.18 32.61
N ALA A 94 14.90 34.06 33.05
CA ALA A 94 14.42 32.89 33.78
C ALA A 94 14.11 31.73 32.82
N SER A 95 14.97 30.72 32.79
CA SER A 95 14.63 29.41 32.20
C SER A 95 13.46 28.78 32.97
N LYS A 96 12.37 28.50 32.28
CA LYS A 96 11.13 27.96 32.88
C LYS A 96 11.30 26.49 33.24
N SER A 97 11.80 26.21 34.43
CA SER A 97 11.72 24.88 35.05
C SER A 97 10.29 24.58 35.54
N PHE A 98 9.92 23.30 35.56
CA PHE A 98 8.56 22.89 35.92
C PHE A 98 8.35 23.03 37.45
N PRO A 99 7.25 23.63 37.94
CA PRO A 99 7.11 23.96 39.35
C PRO A 99 7.11 22.71 40.26
N LEU A 100 8.07 22.63 41.18
CA LEU A 100 8.16 21.53 42.16
C LEU A 100 6.93 21.53 43.08
N LEU A 101 6.44 20.32 43.39
CA LEU A 101 5.43 20.12 44.43
C LEU A 101 6.09 19.99 45.82
N PRO A 102 5.37 20.28 46.92
CA PRO A 102 5.85 20.01 48.27
C PRO A 102 6.30 18.55 48.44
N GLY A 103 7.51 18.34 48.98
CA GLY A 103 8.10 17.01 49.14
C GLY A 103 8.78 16.41 47.90
N TRP A 104 8.88 17.18 46.80
CA TRP A 104 9.62 16.80 45.60
C TRP A 104 10.97 17.52 45.52
N ILE A 105 11.95 16.86 44.89
CA ILE A 105 13.33 17.33 44.72
C ILE A 105 13.79 17.07 43.29
N TYR A 106 14.75 17.87 42.81
CA TYR A 106 15.52 17.50 41.62
C TYR A 106 16.56 16.43 41.99
N LEU A 107 16.68 15.41 41.15
CA LEU A 107 17.73 14.39 41.27
C LEU A 107 19.05 14.95 40.74
N THR A 108 20.16 14.59 41.37
CA THR A 108 21.49 14.93 40.86
C THR A 108 21.84 14.06 39.65
N LYS A 109 22.74 14.53 38.77
CA LYS A 109 23.06 13.81 37.53
C LYS A 109 23.61 12.40 37.76
N ASP A 110 24.24 12.14 38.90
CA ASP A 110 24.72 10.80 39.26
C ASP A 110 23.63 9.90 39.86
N GLU A 111 22.52 10.45 40.36
CA GLU A 111 21.32 9.69 40.73
C GLU A 111 20.49 9.35 39.48
N ILE A 112 20.41 10.25 38.50
CA ILE A 112 19.78 9.99 37.20
C ILE A 112 20.54 8.88 36.44
N LYS A 113 21.89 8.91 36.44
CA LYS A 113 22.72 7.79 35.92
C LYS A 113 22.47 6.47 36.65
N GLN A 114 22.16 6.47 37.95
CA GLN A 114 21.81 5.24 38.66
C GLN A 114 20.47 4.63 38.18
N MET A 115 19.57 5.43 37.61
CA MET A 115 18.37 4.91 36.92
C MET A 115 18.68 4.34 35.53
N GLN A 116 19.83 4.64 34.92
CA GLN A 116 20.22 4.00 33.64
C GLN A 116 20.54 2.51 33.76
N VAL A 117 20.68 1.97 34.99
CA VAL A 117 20.78 0.52 35.24
C VAL A 117 19.58 -0.25 34.65
N PHE A 118 18.40 0.36 34.56
CA PHE A 118 17.22 -0.27 33.95
C PHE A 118 17.36 -0.53 32.43
N TYR A 119 18.33 0.07 31.73
CA TYR A 119 18.57 -0.17 30.29
C TYR A 119 19.05 -1.61 30.00
N GLN A 120 19.58 -2.30 31.01
CA GLN A 120 19.98 -3.71 30.93
C GLN A 120 18.77 -4.67 30.99
N VAL A 121 17.60 -4.18 31.44
CA VAL A 121 16.37 -4.97 31.62
C VAL A 121 15.38 -4.76 30.47
N VAL A 122 15.57 -3.71 29.66
CA VAL A 122 14.62 -3.27 28.63
C VAL A 122 15.16 -3.53 27.20
N PRO A 123 14.35 -4.10 26.29
CA PRO A 123 14.74 -4.35 24.90
C PRO A 123 15.21 -3.11 24.16
N GLU A 124 16.13 -3.27 23.21
CA GLU A 124 16.86 -2.15 22.59
C GLU A 124 15.95 -1.14 21.89
N ALA A 125 14.88 -1.62 21.24
CA ALA A 125 13.86 -0.81 20.58
C ALA A 125 13.08 0.15 21.53
N GLN A 126 13.13 -0.06 22.84
CA GLN A 126 12.46 0.77 23.85
C GLN A 126 13.43 1.69 24.62
N ARG A 127 14.74 1.59 24.41
CA ARG A 127 15.73 2.44 25.11
C ARG A 127 15.62 3.92 24.74
N VAL A 128 15.21 4.25 23.52
CA VAL A 128 14.99 5.64 23.08
C VAL A 128 13.90 6.32 23.93
N GLN A 129 12.84 5.60 24.28
CA GLN A 129 11.77 6.11 25.13
C GLN A 129 12.24 6.33 26.58
N LEU A 130 13.19 5.50 27.07
CA LEU A 130 13.84 5.71 28.36
C LEU A 130 14.72 6.97 28.39
N ASP A 131 15.43 7.29 27.31
CA ASP A 131 16.22 8.52 27.20
C ASP A 131 15.34 9.78 27.26
N GLU A 132 14.11 9.71 26.73
CA GLU A 132 13.13 10.80 26.81
C GLU A 132 12.50 10.90 28.20
N ILE A 133 12.13 9.77 28.82
CA ILE A 133 11.60 9.69 30.19
C ILE A 133 12.61 10.24 31.21
N LEU A 134 13.91 9.90 31.10
CA LEU A 134 14.93 10.40 32.04
C LEU A 134 15.16 11.91 31.91
N LYS A 135 15.08 12.48 30.70
CA LYS A 135 15.12 13.94 30.49
C LYS A 135 13.89 14.61 31.11
N GLY A 136 12.70 14.02 30.92
CA GLY A 136 11.48 14.47 31.59
C GLY A 136 11.64 14.48 33.11
N ILE A 137 12.27 13.46 33.71
CA ILE A 137 12.51 13.42 35.18
C ILE A 137 13.53 14.49 35.63
N GLU A 138 14.55 14.82 34.81
CA GLU A 138 15.46 15.94 35.08
C GLU A 138 14.71 17.29 35.12
N GLU A 139 13.72 17.49 34.26
CA GLU A 139 12.89 18.72 34.21
C GLU A 139 11.73 18.75 35.21
N THR A 140 11.09 17.61 35.52
CA THR A 140 9.92 17.58 36.43
C THR A 140 10.30 17.41 37.90
N GLY A 141 11.46 16.82 38.20
CA GLY A 141 11.84 16.36 39.54
C GLY A 141 11.12 15.07 39.98
N ALA A 142 11.47 14.57 41.16
CA ALA A 142 11.00 13.30 41.73
C ALA A 142 10.63 13.41 43.24
N PRO A 143 9.81 12.49 43.80
CA PRO A 143 9.49 12.48 45.23
C PRO A 143 10.75 12.21 46.09
N ALA A 144 10.91 12.92 47.22
CA ALA A 144 12.10 12.79 48.07
C ALA A 144 12.37 11.36 48.59
N GLU A 145 11.32 10.53 48.78
CA GLU A 145 11.44 9.11 49.15
C GLU A 145 12.32 8.28 48.19
N ILE A 146 12.46 8.69 46.92
CA ILE A 146 13.19 7.89 45.93
C ILE A 146 14.70 7.85 46.18
N ARG A 147 15.27 8.89 46.82
CA ARG A 147 16.71 8.97 47.14
C ARG A 147 17.14 7.87 48.10
N ASP A 148 16.35 7.60 49.14
CA ASP A 148 16.57 6.50 50.08
C ASP A 148 16.49 5.12 49.38
N ILE A 149 15.57 4.98 48.42
CA ILE A 149 15.36 3.72 47.71
C ILE A 149 16.51 3.47 46.72
N LEU A 150 16.98 4.49 46.00
CA LEU A 150 18.19 4.43 45.15
C LEU A 150 19.43 4.10 46.00
N ALA A 151 19.58 4.71 47.18
CA ALA A 151 20.67 4.41 48.11
C ALA A 151 20.63 2.97 48.66
N LYS A 152 19.45 2.35 48.78
CA LYS A 152 19.29 0.91 49.07
C LYS A 152 19.66 0.04 47.86
N LEU A 153 19.19 0.38 46.66
CA LEU A 153 19.51 -0.31 45.40
C LEU A 153 21.02 -0.35 45.12
N ARG A 154 21.75 0.73 45.45
CA ARG A 154 23.22 0.80 45.34
C ARG A 154 23.95 -0.24 46.20
N LYS A 155 23.29 -0.87 47.18
CA LYS A 155 23.81 -1.98 48.01
C LYS A 155 23.40 -3.37 47.49
N GLY A 156 22.86 -3.47 46.27
CA GLY A 156 22.50 -4.73 45.61
C GLY A 156 21.00 -5.05 45.66
N PRO A 157 20.44 -5.67 44.60
CA PRO A 157 18.99 -5.79 44.41
C PRO A 157 18.28 -6.70 45.44
N GLY A 158 19.01 -7.58 46.13
CA GLY A 158 18.46 -8.44 47.19
C GLY A 158 18.03 -7.70 48.46
N ASN A 159 18.51 -6.48 48.70
CA ASN A 159 18.30 -5.73 49.94
C ASN A 159 16.97 -4.94 50.01
N LEU A 160 16.10 -5.05 48.99
CA LEU A 160 14.80 -4.37 48.98
C LEU A 160 13.71 -5.22 49.67
N SER A 161 13.26 -4.77 50.85
CA SER A 161 12.08 -5.31 51.53
C SER A 161 10.82 -5.19 50.66
N ILE A 162 9.83 -6.06 50.88
CA ILE A 162 8.51 -5.99 50.22
C ILE A 162 7.88 -4.61 50.41
N MET A 163 8.03 -3.99 51.59
CA MET A 163 7.55 -2.63 51.85
C MET A 163 8.33 -1.57 51.05
N ASP A 164 9.64 -1.74 50.85
CA ASP A 164 10.44 -0.82 50.03
C ASP A 164 10.07 -0.91 48.55
N LYS A 165 9.81 -2.12 48.03
CA LYS A 165 9.26 -2.33 46.68
C LYS A 165 7.89 -1.64 46.52
N GLY A 166 7.03 -1.73 47.54
CA GLY A 166 5.74 -1.00 47.57
C GLY A 166 5.86 0.53 47.68
N ARG A 167 6.96 1.07 48.23
CA ARG A 167 7.28 2.50 48.19
C ARG A 167 7.79 2.93 46.81
N LEU A 168 8.70 2.14 46.22
CA LEU A 168 9.25 2.38 44.88
C LEU A 168 8.14 2.47 43.83
N MET A 169 7.20 1.52 43.83
CA MET A 169 6.07 1.55 42.91
C MET A 169 5.24 2.83 43.04
N ARG A 170 4.92 3.28 44.27
CA ARG A 170 4.18 4.54 44.47
C ARG A 170 4.96 5.76 43.98
N CYS A 171 6.28 5.81 44.16
CA CYS A 171 7.12 6.88 43.62
C CYS A 171 7.11 6.88 42.08
N VAL A 172 7.21 5.69 41.45
CA VAL A 172 7.18 5.54 39.99
C VAL A 172 5.81 5.95 39.41
N PHE A 173 4.70 5.55 40.02
CA PHE A 173 3.35 5.99 39.62
C PHE A 173 3.22 7.53 39.68
N ALA A 174 3.65 8.16 40.78
CA ALA A 174 3.57 9.60 40.94
C ALA A 174 4.42 10.36 39.90
N MET A 175 5.63 9.86 39.58
CA MET A 175 6.46 10.43 38.51
C MET A 175 5.83 10.25 37.13
N ALA A 176 5.25 9.09 36.82
CA ALA A 176 4.61 8.84 35.53
C ALA A 176 3.40 9.77 35.27
N GLU A 177 2.58 10.03 36.29
CA GLU A 177 1.46 10.98 36.21
C GLU A 177 1.96 12.42 35.96
N ARG A 178 3.09 12.81 36.57
CA ARG A 178 3.71 14.14 36.39
C ARG A 178 4.40 14.30 35.03
N LEU A 179 5.03 13.24 34.51
CA LEU A 179 5.62 13.21 33.16
C LEU A 179 4.55 13.42 32.08
N ALA A 180 3.42 12.72 32.18
CA ALA A 180 2.30 12.90 31.25
C ALA A 180 1.74 14.34 31.25
N ALA A 181 1.76 15.02 32.40
CA ALA A 181 1.39 16.43 32.48
C ALA A 181 2.39 17.36 31.76
N TRP A 182 3.70 17.08 31.87
CA TRP A 182 4.77 17.82 31.17
C TRP A 182 4.70 17.64 29.65
N GLU A 183 4.45 16.42 29.17
CA GLU A 183 4.25 16.14 27.73
C GLU A 183 3.07 16.94 27.16
N VAL A 184 1.95 16.99 27.89
CA VAL A 184 0.74 17.74 27.50
C VAL A 184 0.96 19.27 27.50
N GLU A 185 1.90 19.82 28.28
CA GLU A 185 2.28 21.23 28.16
C GLU A 185 3.27 21.48 27.00
N LYS A 186 4.17 20.54 26.75
CA LYS A 186 5.13 20.58 25.64
C LYS A 186 4.44 20.57 24.27
N GLU A 187 3.42 19.72 24.08
CA GLU A 187 2.59 19.71 22.86
C GLU A 187 1.81 21.02 22.65
N LYS A 188 1.31 21.64 23.73
CA LYS A 188 0.66 22.96 23.66
C LYS A 188 1.64 24.07 23.26
N GLY A 189 2.88 23.99 23.75
CA GLY A 189 3.93 24.94 23.40
C GLY A 189 4.31 24.91 21.91
N GLN A 190 4.41 23.73 21.31
CA GLN A 190 4.79 23.59 19.90
C GLN A 190 3.69 24.03 18.92
N ASN A 191 2.41 23.83 19.28
CA ASN A 191 1.27 24.24 18.44
C ASN A 191 0.93 25.75 18.54
N GLY A 192 1.67 26.53 19.33
CA GLY A 192 1.40 27.96 19.55
C GLY A 192 1.96 28.93 18.50
N THR A 193 2.78 28.46 17.55
CA THR A 193 3.66 29.32 16.74
C THR A 193 3.35 29.29 15.24
N PHE A 194 2.08 29.46 14.85
CA PHE A 194 1.72 29.79 13.48
C PHE A 194 0.50 30.72 13.40
N THR A 195 0.50 31.63 12.43
CA THR A 195 -0.55 32.63 12.14
C THR A 195 -1.02 33.54 13.29
N GLN A 196 -0.35 34.68 13.47
CA GLN A 196 -1.00 35.97 13.19
C GLN A 196 0.02 37.11 13.07
N ASN A 197 0.00 37.79 11.91
CA ASN A 197 0.45 39.17 11.81
C ASN A 197 -0.64 39.93 11.01
N LYS A 198 -1.04 41.12 11.46
CA LYS A 198 -2.28 41.78 10.99
C LYS A 198 -2.07 42.61 9.72
N LEU A 199 -3.08 42.64 8.86
CA LEU A 199 -3.41 43.85 8.10
C LEU A 199 -4.47 44.67 8.87
N GLY A 200 -4.48 45.98 8.63
CA GLY A 200 -5.67 46.85 8.64
C GLY A 200 -6.50 46.95 9.93
N ASP A 201 -6.35 48.05 10.65
CA ASP A 201 -7.37 48.55 11.59
C ASP A 201 -8.31 49.55 10.88
N SER A 202 -9.61 49.52 11.20
CA SER A 202 -10.62 50.53 10.80
C SER A 202 -11.97 50.32 11.51
N GLY A 203 -12.50 51.37 12.17
CA GLY A 203 -13.92 51.73 12.00
C GLY A 203 -15.01 51.14 12.94
N GLN A 204 -14.93 51.44 14.25
CA GLN A 204 -16.03 51.87 15.14
C GLN A 204 -17.53 51.55 14.81
N HIS A 205 -18.19 50.80 15.73
CA HIS A 205 -19.45 51.15 16.47
C HIS A 205 -20.79 51.52 15.75
N PRO A 206 -21.97 51.51 16.45
CA PRO A 206 -22.43 50.65 17.57
C PRO A 206 -23.92 50.20 17.51
N SER A 207 -24.33 49.27 18.41
CA SER A 207 -25.72 49.10 18.98
C SER A 207 -26.88 48.76 18.00
N ASN A 208 -28.08 48.26 18.33
CA ASN A 208 -28.73 47.59 19.49
C ASN A 208 -30.02 46.94 18.90
N GLN A 209 -30.72 45.93 19.44
CA GLN A 209 -30.62 44.98 20.57
C GLN A 209 -31.54 43.77 20.20
N GLY A 210 -31.74 42.67 20.95
CA GLY A 210 -31.25 42.20 22.25
C GLY A 210 -31.99 40.90 22.65
N GLN A 211 -31.49 40.16 23.66
CA GLN A 211 -31.97 38.84 24.14
C GLN A 211 -31.81 37.69 23.09
N ASN A 212 -31.40 36.46 23.42
CA ASN A 212 -31.42 35.73 24.68
C ASN A 212 -30.14 34.84 24.89
N GLN A 213 -30.16 33.96 25.89
CA GLN A 213 -29.02 33.28 26.54
C GLN A 213 -28.11 32.34 25.70
N ASN A 214 -26.81 32.32 26.08
CA ASN A 214 -25.88 31.18 26.29
C ASN A 214 -26.32 29.74 25.92
N GLN A 215 -25.46 28.79 25.51
CA GLN A 215 -23.99 28.76 25.31
C GLN A 215 -23.58 27.49 24.51
N GLY A 216 -22.32 27.40 24.06
CA GLY A 216 -21.66 26.11 23.74
C GLY A 216 -21.38 25.82 22.26
N ARG A 217 -20.18 26.19 21.79
CA ARG A 217 -19.57 25.61 20.56
C ARG A 217 -18.72 24.38 20.91
N PRO A 218 -18.52 23.43 19.98
CA PRO A 218 -17.84 22.16 20.26
C PRO A 218 -16.34 22.34 20.50
N GLY A 219 -15.81 21.62 21.48
CA GLY A 219 -14.39 21.64 21.87
C GLY A 219 -14.03 20.53 22.85
N ASP A 220 -14.64 19.34 22.71
CA ASP A 220 -14.63 18.29 23.74
C ASP A 220 -14.47 16.87 23.15
N GLU A 221 -13.73 16.72 22.05
CA GLU A 221 -13.26 15.40 21.57
C GLU A 221 -11.84 15.08 22.06
N ASN A 222 -10.93 16.06 22.03
CA ASN A 222 -9.53 15.84 22.40
C ASN A 222 -9.34 15.56 23.91
N SER A 223 -10.25 16.06 24.74
CA SER A 223 -10.35 15.70 26.17
C SER A 223 -10.64 14.21 26.37
N LYS A 224 -11.45 13.60 25.49
CA LYS A 224 -11.87 12.20 25.59
C LYS A 224 -10.81 11.25 25.05
N THR A 225 -10.17 11.58 23.93
CA THR A 225 -9.05 10.78 23.39
C THR A 225 -7.86 10.75 24.36
N ILE A 226 -7.53 11.86 25.02
CA ILE A 226 -6.49 11.92 26.05
C ILE A 226 -6.86 11.06 27.27
N ASN A 227 -8.06 11.22 27.83
CA ASN A 227 -8.50 10.41 28.97
C ASN A 227 -8.56 8.90 28.66
N VAL A 228 -8.98 8.52 27.44
CA VAL A 228 -8.96 7.12 26.99
C VAL A 228 -7.53 6.59 26.86
N ARG A 229 -6.59 7.36 26.30
CA ARG A 229 -5.16 6.96 26.22
C ARG A 229 -4.54 6.78 27.60
N ILE A 230 -4.78 7.71 28.54
CA ILE A 230 -4.28 7.62 29.92
C ILE A 230 -4.85 6.39 30.64
N SER A 231 -6.16 6.14 30.51
CA SER A 231 -6.80 4.93 31.04
C SER A 231 -6.17 3.64 30.47
N LEU A 232 -5.95 3.60 29.16
CA LEU A 232 -5.35 2.45 28.47
C LEU A 232 -3.91 2.21 28.98
N MET A 233 -3.10 3.27 29.08
CA MET A 233 -1.72 3.18 29.60
C MET A 233 -1.67 2.70 31.06
N GLN A 234 -2.58 3.18 31.92
CA GLN A 234 -2.72 2.68 33.29
C GLN A 234 -3.07 1.18 33.33
N THR A 235 -3.99 0.72 32.46
CA THR A 235 -4.35 -0.71 32.41
C THR A 235 -3.22 -1.59 31.88
N VAL A 236 -2.43 -1.13 30.89
CA VAL A 236 -1.28 -1.87 30.35
C VAL A 236 -0.18 -2.01 31.40
N LEU A 237 0.14 -0.92 32.12
CA LEU A 237 1.13 -0.96 33.20
C LEU A 237 0.71 -1.94 34.31
N LEU A 238 -0.57 -1.92 34.70
CA LEU A 238 -1.12 -2.80 35.73
C LEU A 238 -1.14 -4.27 35.28
N LEU A 239 -1.42 -4.56 34.00
CA LEU A 239 -1.25 -5.91 33.43
C LEU A 239 0.21 -6.36 33.43
N GLY A 240 1.15 -5.48 33.08
CA GLY A 240 2.59 -5.76 33.08
C GLY A 240 3.13 -6.10 34.47
N ILE A 241 2.69 -5.37 35.51
CA ILE A 241 3.01 -5.64 36.91
C ILE A 241 2.44 -7.01 37.36
N ILE A 242 1.24 -7.37 36.91
CA ILE A 242 0.64 -8.69 37.20
C ILE A 242 1.39 -9.82 36.49
N MET A 243 1.76 -9.67 35.21
CA MET A 243 2.62 -10.63 34.51
C MET A 243 3.98 -10.81 35.20
N TYR A 244 4.66 -9.70 35.54
CA TYR A 244 5.96 -9.73 36.21
C TYR A 244 5.89 -10.37 37.61
N SER A 245 4.80 -10.15 38.36
CA SER A 245 4.61 -10.78 39.68
C SER A 245 4.22 -12.25 39.61
N LEU A 246 3.53 -12.70 38.55
CA LEU A 246 3.30 -14.13 38.28
C LEU A 246 4.61 -14.84 37.91
N ASP A 247 5.42 -14.24 37.03
CA ASP A 247 6.73 -14.76 36.64
C ASP A 247 7.70 -14.81 37.84
N SER A 248 7.71 -13.76 38.66
CA SER A 248 8.46 -13.72 39.94
C SER A 248 7.99 -14.74 40.99
N PHE A 249 6.77 -15.26 40.89
CA PHE A 249 6.26 -16.36 41.72
C PHE A 249 6.53 -17.74 41.10
N GLY A 250 6.81 -17.80 39.79
CA GLY A 250 7.12 -19.00 39.02
C GLY A 250 8.51 -19.54 39.29
N GLY A 251 8.81 -19.89 40.55
CA GLY A 251 10.10 -20.45 40.98
C GLY A 251 10.41 -21.80 40.35
N SER A 252 10.90 -21.77 39.10
CA SER A 252 11.22 -22.96 38.32
C SER A 252 12.34 -23.75 39.00
N MET A 253 12.02 -24.94 39.50
CA MET A 253 12.96 -25.85 40.13
C MET A 253 13.97 -26.33 39.07
N SER A 254 15.15 -25.71 39.04
CA SER A 254 16.16 -25.92 37.99
C SER A 254 16.67 -27.36 37.98
N GLN A 255 16.02 -28.20 37.16
CA GLN A 255 16.44 -29.58 36.90
C GLN A 255 17.63 -29.57 35.95
N LYS A 256 18.77 -30.09 36.42
CA LYS A 256 20.04 -30.06 35.70
C LYS A 256 19.95 -30.91 34.42
N GLN A 257 20.10 -30.27 33.27
CA GLN A 257 20.09 -30.95 31.98
C GLN A 257 21.41 -31.71 31.76
N ILE A 258 21.33 -32.90 31.19
CA ILE A 258 22.46 -33.76 30.79
C ILE A 258 22.22 -34.29 29.37
N THR A 259 23.25 -34.84 28.74
CA THR A 259 23.12 -35.56 27.47
C THR A 259 22.88 -37.06 27.66
N TRP A 260 22.41 -37.75 26.61
CA TRP A 260 22.32 -39.22 26.58
C TRP A 260 23.68 -39.92 26.86
N GLN A 261 24.79 -39.34 26.36
CA GLN A 261 26.12 -39.91 26.55
C GLN A 261 26.59 -39.79 28.00
N GLU A 262 26.33 -38.65 28.65
CA GLU A 262 26.58 -38.47 30.08
C GLU A 262 25.65 -39.35 30.92
N MET A 263 24.36 -39.42 30.59
CA MET A 263 23.41 -40.30 31.28
C MET A 263 23.91 -41.74 31.28
N ARG A 264 24.34 -42.24 30.11
CA ARG A 264 24.92 -43.57 29.97
C ARG A 264 26.19 -43.72 30.82
N LYS A 265 27.22 -42.92 30.54
CA LYS A 265 28.58 -43.10 31.11
C LYS A 265 28.69 -42.75 32.61
N ALA A 266 27.87 -41.81 33.10
CA ALA A 266 27.93 -41.35 34.47
C ALA A 266 27.02 -42.16 35.42
N PHE A 267 25.87 -42.65 34.92
CA PHE A 267 24.83 -43.27 35.76
C PHE A 267 24.41 -44.68 35.31
N LEU A 268 24.14 -44.91 34.01
CA LEU A 268 23.66 -46.22 33.52
C LEU A 268 24.73 -47.31 33.61
N ASP A 269 25.92 -47.05 33.05
CA ASP A 269 27.06 -47.97 33.04
C ASP A 269 27.61 -48.25 34.46
N LYS A 270 27.10 -47.54 35.48
CA LYS A 270 27.43 -47.69 36.91
C LYS A 270 26.28 -48.25 37.77
N GLY A 271 25.13 -48.59 37.17
CA GLY A 271 23.96 -49.10 37.90
C GLY A 271 23.29 -48.11 38.86
N LEU A 272 23.47 -46.79 38.66
CA LEU A 272 22.95 -45.77 39.59
C LEU A 272 21.51 -45.31 39.27
N VAL A 273 20.97 -45.67 38.10
CA VAL A 273 19.63 -45.27 37.64
C VAL A 273 18.58 -46.22 38.23
N GLN A 274 17.58 -45.67 38.92
CA GLN A 274 16.48 -46.44 39.50
C GLN A 274 15.28 -46.59 38.55
N LYS A 275 14.94 -45.52 37.82
CA LYS A 275 13.86 -45.50 36.81
C LYS A 275 14.03 -44.31 35.86
N LEU A 276 13.40 -44.40 34.70
CA LEU A 276 13.40 -43.36 33.67
C LEU A 276 11.96 -42.94 33.37
N ILE A 277 11.67 -41.64 33.46
CA ILE A 277 10.31 -41.11 33.28
C ILE A 277 10.27 -40.24 32.02
N VAL A 278 9.55 -40.68 31.00
CA VAL A 278 9.32 -39.89 29.78
C VAL A 278 8.23 -38.86 30.06
N VAL A 279 8.59 -37.58 29.99
CA VAL A 279 7.71 -36.44 30.24
C VAL A 279 7.32 -35.79 28.91
N ASN A 280 6.02 -35.72 28.62
CA ASN A 280 5.46 -35.08 27.42
C ASN A 280 6.09 -35.53 26.08
N GLY A 281 6.61 -36.77 26.02
CA GLY A 281 7.18 -37.40 24.82
C GLY A 281 8.48 -36.81 24.27
N SER A 282 9.01 -35.74 24.87
CA SER A 282 10.17 -34.98 24.37
C SER A 282 11.34 -34.87 25.35
N GLN A 283 11.13 -35.21 26.62
CA GLN A 283 12.16 -35.21 27.66
C GLN A 283 12.07 -36.49 28.51
N VAL A 284 13.19 -36.89 29.10
CA VAL A 284 13.28 -38.02 30.03
C VAL A 284 13.90 -37.51 31.33
N ARG A 285 13.18 -37.68 32.45
CA ARG A 285 13.67 -37.47 33.81
C ARG A 285 14.31 -38.76 34.31
N VAL A 286 15.54 -38.66 34.79
CA VAL A 286 16.30 -39.75 35.41
C VAL A 286 16.17 -39.61 36.92
N GLU A 287 15.67 -40.65 37.60
CA GLU A 287 15.76 -40.76 39.06
C GLU A 287 16.86 -41.77 39.43
N LEU A 288 17.77 -41.34 40.30
CA LEU A 288 18.89 -42.17 40.78
C LEU A 288 18.51 -42.92 42.07
N HIS A 289 19.16 -44.05 42.32
CA HIS A 289 18.98 -44.81 43.55
C HIS A 289 19.31 -43.97 44.81
N PRO A 290 18.60 -44.14 45.95
CA PRO A 290 18.86 -43.37 47.17
C PRO A 290 20.26 -43.52 47.77
N THR A 291 21.01 -44.54 47.35
CA THR A 291 22.40 -44.83 47.75
C THR A 291 23.46 -44.19 46.85
N ALA A 292 23.06 -43.50 45.78
CA ALA A 292 23.97 -42.87 44.82
C ALA A 292 24.42 -41.47 45.27
N ASP A 293 25.23 -41.39 46.33
CA ASP A 293 25.78 -40.11 46.80
C ASP A 293 26.94 -39.61 45.91
N GLN A 294 26.78 -38.40 45.37
CA GLN A 294 27.80 -37.66 44.61
C GLN A 294 27.79 -36.15 44.93
N GLY A 295 27.44 -35.74 46.15
CA GLY A 295 27.72 -34.38 46.67
C GLY A 295 26.95 -33.19 46.02
N ASP A 296 26.09 -33.43 45.05
CA ASP A 296 25.07 -32.50 44.53
C ASP A 296 23.72 -33.04 45.04
N ASP A 297 22.95 -32.28 45.85
CA ASP A 297 21.71 -32.76 46.52
C ASP A 297 20.51 -32.91 45.55
N ARG A 298 20.82 -33.16 44.27
CA ARG A 298 19.92 -33.26 43.13
C ARG A 298 19.85 -34.69 42.63
N ARG A 299 18.84 -35.43 43.10
CA ARG A 299 18.60 -36.85 42.76
C ARG A 299 17.81 -37.03 41.45
N GLN A 300 17.57 -35.93 40.72
CA GLN A 300 16.81 -35.87 39.47
C GLN A 300 17.57 -35.08 38.40
N TYR A 301 17.75 -35.71 37.23
CA TYR A 301 18.35 -35.12 36.04
C TYR A 301 17.37 -35.20 34.87
N VAL A 302 17.53 -34.36 33.84
CA VAL A 302 16.66 -34.39 32.65
C VAL A 302 17.49 -34.38 31.38
N PHE A 303 17.08 -35.11 30.34
CA PHE A 303 17.64 -34.98 28.99
C PHE A 303 16.53 -34.98 27.93
N SER A 304 16.80 -34.38 26.77
CA SER A 304 15.86 -34.34 25.64
C SER A 304 16.00 -35.56 24.73
N ILE A 305 14.88 -35.98 24.12
CA ILE A 305 14.81 -37.11 23.18
C ILE A 305 14.11 -36.70 21.88
N GLY A 306 14.53 -37.28 20.75
CA GLY A 306 13.99 -36.98 19.42
C GLY A 306 12.72 -37.76 19.05
N SER A 307 12.65 -39.03 19.45
CA SER A 307 11.41 -39.82 19.50
C SER A 307 11.49 -40.83 20.64
N VAL A 308 10.34 -41.30 21.10
CA VAL A 308 10.24 -42.27 22.20
C VAL A 308 10.82 -43.62 21.76
N GLU A 309 10.47 -44.12 20.58
CA GLU A 309 10.97 -45.41 20.08
C GLU A 309 12.50 -45.37 19.88
N SER A 310 13.03 -44.22 19.46
CA SER A 310 14.48 -43.98 19.32
C SER A 310 15.23 -43.94 20.65
N PHE A 311 14.53 -43.70 21.77
CA PHE A 311 15.08 -43.73 23.12
C PHE A 311 14.96 -45.13 23.72
N GLU A 312 13.79 -45.77 23.65
CA GLU A 312 13.58 -47.14 24.14
C GLU A 312 14.55 -48.12 23.47
N LYS A 313 14.70 -48.05 22.14
CA LYS A 313 15.64 -48.91 21.40
C LYS A 313 17.10 -48.71 21.83
N LYS A 314 17.53 -47.46 22.10
CA LYS A 314 18.89 -47.16 22.57
C LYS A 314 19.12 -47.59 24.02
N LEU A 315 18.07 -47.61 24.83
CA LEU A 315 18.10 -48.12 26.20
C LEU A 315 18.17 -49.65 26.21
N GLU A 316 17.41 -50.33 25.35
CA GLU A 316 17.52 -51.78 25.16
C GLU A 316 18.91 -52.18 24.64
N GLU A 317 19.40 -51.55 23.56
CA GLU A 317 20.75 -51.75 23.03
C GLU A 317 21.85 -51.50 24.08
N ALA A 318 21.66 -50.56 25.01
CA ALA A 318 22.61 -50.28 26.08
C ALA A 318 22.55 -51.32 27.23
N GLN A 319 21.35 -51.76 27.63
CA GLN A 319 21.19 -52.76 28.69
C GLN A 319 21.66 -54.15 28.24
N ASP A 320 21.46 -54.50 26.97
CA ASP A 320 21.96 -55.75 26.39
C ASP A 320 23.49 -55.74 26.26
N GLN A 321 24.09 -54.58 25.93
CA GLN A 321 25.55 -54.40 25.97
C GLN A 321 26.16 -54.49 27.38
N LEU A 322 25.34 -54.22 28.42
CA LEU A 322 25.72 -54.37 29.84
C LEU A 322 25.38 -55.78 30.39
N GLY A 323 24.75 -56.65 29.58
CA GLY A 323 24.40 -58.02 29.97
C GLY A 323 23.28 -58.13 31.02
N ILE A 324 22.45 -57.09 31.18
CA ILE A 324 21.46 -57.00 32.25
C ILE A 324 20.30 -58.00 32.00
N PRO A 325 19.98 -58.91 32.93
CA PRO A 325 18.86 -59.84 32.79
C PRO A 325 17.53 -59.13 32.55
N GLN A 326 16.62 -59.74 31.79
CA GLN A 326 15.32 -59.12 31.47
C GLN A 326 14.47 -58.78 32.71
N SER A 327 14.68 -59.48 33.83
CA SER A 327 14.06 -59.22 35.13
C SER A 327 14.61 -58.00 35.89
N GLU A 328 15.78 -57.49 35.49
CA GLU A 328 16.51 -56.40 36.15
C GLU A 328 16.67 -55.16 35.25
N ARG A 329 16.07 -55.18 34.05
CA ARG A 329 15.99 -54.02 33.16
C ARG A 329 15.24 -52.85 33.83
N ILE A 330 15.77 -51.64 33.67
CA ILE A 330 15.29 -50.41 34.30
C ILE A 330 13.90 -50.05 33.77
N PRO A 331 12.91 -49.80 34.65
CA PRO A 331 11.56 -49.45 34.22
C PRO A 331 11.50 -48.05 33.60
N VAL A 332 10.87 -47.97 32.43
CA VAL A 332 10.46 -46.72 31.78
C VAL A 332 8.99 -46.46 32.11
N SER A 333 8.68 -45.28 32.65
CA SER A 333 7.30 -44.84 32.91
C SER A 333 6.97 -43.55 32.15
N TYR A 334 5.69 -43.29 31.93
CA TYR A 334 5.20 -42.20 31.09
C TYR A 334 4.38 -41.20 31.90
N GLU A 335 4.80 -39.93 31.95
CA GLU A 335 4.11 -38.84 32.63
C GLU A 335 3.64 -37.76 31.63
N ALA A 336 2.35 -37.44 31.68
CA ALA A 336 1.82 -36.20 31.11
C ALA A 336 2.18 -35.04 32.06
N GLY A 337 3.30 -34.39 31.79
CA GLY A 337 3.90 -33.38 32.64
C GLY A 337 3.15 -32.06 32.62
N GLY A 338 2.27 -31.85 33.60
CA GLY A 338 1.67 -30.55 33.89
C GLY A 338 0.62 -30.65 35.00
N SER A 339 0.70 -29.76 35.99
CA SER A 339 -0.38 -29.59 36.96
C SER A 339 -1.56 -28.92 36.26
N THR A 340 -2.53 -29.71 35.79
CA THR A 340 -3.70 -29.23 35.03
C THR A 340 -4.41 -28.08 35.74
N ILE A 341 -4.57 -28.16 37.06
CA ILE A 341 -5.13 -27.09 37.90
C ILE A 341 -4.26 -25.81 37.87
N GLY A 342 -2.93 -25.94 37.90
CA GLY A 342 -2.00 -24.80 37.84
C GLY A 342 -2.04 -24.10 36.47
N ASN A 343 -2.02 -24.87 35.38
CA ASN A 343 -2.13 -24.34 34.02
C ASN A 343 -3.50 -23.70 33.76
N ILE A 344 -4.58 -24.28 34.29
CA ILE A 344 -5.93 -23.68 34.24
C ILE A 344 -5.96 -22.37 35.04
N LEU A 345 -5.37 -22.32 36.24
CA LEU A 345 -5.35 -21.10 37.05
C LEU A 345 -4.51 -19.98 36.39
N LEU A 346 -3.38 -20.32 35.75
CA LEU A 346 -2.58 -19.38 34.96
C LEU A 346 -3.30 -18.90 33.68
N ALA A 347 -4.03 -19.77 33.00
CA ALA A 347 -4.76 -19.41 31.78
C ALA A 347 -6.00 -18.55 32.06
N PHE A 348 -6.78 -18.86 33.10
CA PHE A 348 -8.03 -18.17 33.40
C PHE A 348 -7.88 -17.05 34.45
N GLY A 349 -6.83 -17.06 35.27
CA GLY A 349 -6.56 -16.06 36.30
C GLY A 349 -6.53 -14.61 35.77
N PRO A 350 -5.72 -14.30 34.73
CA PRO A 350 -5.68 -12.96 34.13
C PRO A 350 -7.04 -12.50 33.59
N THR A 351 -7.79 -13.37 32.93
CA THR A 351 -9.13 -13.05 32.42
C THR A 351 -10.17 -12.85 33.52
N LEU A 352 -10.15 -13.65 34.59
CA LEU A 352 -11.04 -13.49 35.74
C LEU A 352 -10.71 -12.21 36.53
N LEU A 353 -9.42 -11.88 36.67
CA LEU A 353 -8.97 -10.63 37.27
C LEU A 353 -9.41 -9.42 36.43
N PHE A 354 -9.30 -9.49 35.10
CA PHE A 354 -9.75 -8.44 34.18
C PHE A 354 -11.28 -8.23 34.26
N ILE A 355 -12.07 -9.30 34.29
CA ILE A 355 -13.53 -9.24 34.52
C ILE A 355 -13.84 -8.64 35.90
N GLY A 356 -13.12 -9.05 36.95
CA GLY A 356 -13.25 -8.49 38.29
C GLY A 356 -12.92 -6.99 38.35
N LEU A 357 -11.89 -6.56 37.63
CA LEU A 357 -11.49 -5.15 37.53
C LEU A 357 -12.56 -4.31 36.81
N ILE A 358 -13.15 -4.83 35.73
CA ILE A 358 -14.29 -4.19 35.03
C ILE A 358 -15.51 -4.06 35.96
N LEU A 359 -15.86 -5.12 36.70
CA LEU A 359 -16.99 -5.08 37.63
C LEU A 359 -16.74 -4.15 38.84
N TYR A 360 -15.47 -4.01 39.26
CA TYR A 360 -15.06 -3.08 40.32
C TYR A 360 -15.10 -1.62 39.84
N THR A 361 -14.57 -1.32 38.65
CA THR A 361 -14.62 0.04 38.08
C THR A 361 -16.05 0.46 37.72
N GLN A 362 -16.88 -0.46 37.23
CA GLN A 362 -18.32 -0.21 37.03
C GLN A 362 -19.05 0.09 38.34
N ARG A 363 -18.67 -0.54 39.46
CA ARG A 363 -19.19 -0.17 40.79
C ARG A 363 -18.68 1.19 41.27
N SER A 364 -17.42 1.53 41.00
CA SER A 364 -16.85 2.86 41.30
C SER A 364 -17.53 3.99 40.51
N MET A 365 -17.90 3.75 39.25
CA MET A 365 -18.69 4.67 38.41
C MET A 365 -20.21 4.58 38.63
N GLY A 366 -20.70 3.72 39.52
CA GLY A 366 -22.12 3.46 39.76
C GLY A 366 -22.92 4.61 40.40
N GLY A 367 -22.35 5.82 40.48
CA GLY A 367 -22.89 6.96 41.22
C GLY A 367 -23.80 7.93 40.46
N ARG A 368 -24.01 7.79 39.13
CA ARG A 368 -24.86 8.75 38.39
C ARG A 368 -25.56 8.22 37.12
N GLY A 369 -26.61 7.41 37.32
CA GLY A 369 -27.80 7.41 36.48
C GLY A 369 -27.92 6.39 35.33
N GLY A 370 -29.13 5.85 35.17
CA GLY A 370 -29.67 5.35 33.90
C GLY A 370 -29.31 3.92 33.47
N ALA A 371 -30.19 2.96 33.75
CA ALA A 371 -30.18 1.68 33.03
C ALA A 371 -30.60 1.92 31.55
N GLY A 372 -29.70 1.63 30.60
CA GLY A 372 -29.99 1.75 29.16
C GLY A 372 -28.79 1.99 28.22
N GLY A 373 -27.60 2.28 28.74
CA GLY A 373 -26.48 2.85 27.97
C GLY A 373 -25.83 2.00 26.85
N MET A 374 -26.19 0.73 26.67
CA MET A 374 -25.43 -0.20 25.81
C MET A 374 -26.13 -0.63 24.50
N PHE A 375 -27.46 -0.48 24.37
CA PHE A 375 -28.22 -1.03 23.23
C PHE A 375 -28.45 -0.07 22.06
N ASN A 376 -28.02 1.20 22.15
CA ASN A 376 -28.32 2.21 21.12
C ASN A 376 -27.25 2.32 20.02
N PHE A 377 -26.22 1.47 20.01
CA PHE A 377 -25.09 1.56 19.07
C PHE A 377 -25.48 1.19 17.62
N GLY A 378 -26.59 0.47 17.42
CA GLY A 378 -27.09 0.08 16.10
C GLY A 378 -27.92 1.14 15.36
N LYS A 379 -28.19 2.31 15.98
CA LYS A 379 -28.87 3.43 15.31
C LYS A 379 -27.89 4.56 15.07
N SER A 380 -27.16 4.46 13.96
CA SER A 380 -26.42 5.59 13.41
C SER A 380 -27.35 6.81 13.29
N LYS A 381 -26.94 7.94 13.86
CA LYS A 381 -27.46 9.24 13.40
C LYS A 381 -26.85 9.46 12.03
N ALA A 382 -27.51 8.96 10.99
CA ALA A 382 -27.07 9.11 9.62
C ALA A 382 -26.72 10.58 9.36
N LYS A 383 -25.46 10.82 9.01
CA LYS A 383 -24.99 11.99 8.27
C LYS A 383 -25.91 12.06 7.06
N LYS A 384 -26.95 12.92 7.10
CA LYS A 384 -28.05 12.94 6.11
C LYS A 384 -27.45 12.79 4.73
N PHE A 385 -27.84 11.75 4.00
CA PHE A 385 -27.28 11.55 2.66
C PHE A 385 -27.64 12.79 1.85
N ASN A 386 -26.61 13.47 1.32
CA ASN A 386 -26.77 14.79 0.72
C ASN A 386 -27.51 14.63 -0.61
N ALA A 387 -28.84 14.62 -0.54
CA ALA A 387 -29.72 14.75 -1.71
C ALA A 387 -29.46 16.12 -2.34
N GLU A 388 -28.65 16.14 -3.40
CA GLU A 388 -28.48 17.32 -4.26
C GLU A 388 -29.80 17.50 -5.04
N SER A 389 -30.78 18.13 -4.41
CA SER A 389 -32.15 18.31 -4.94
C SER A 389 -32.23 19.18 -6.21
N ALA A 390 -31.11 19.80 -6.59
CA ALA A 390 -30.91 20.45 -7.88
C ALA A 390 -29.44 20.27 -8.31
N VAL A 391 -29.10 19.11 -8.87
CA VAL A 391 -27.79 18.90 -9.53
C VAL A 391 -27.67 19.86 -10.71
N LYS A 392 -26.67 20.75 -10.68
CA LYS A 392 -26.50 21.81 -11.69
C LYS A 392 -25.85 21.33 -13.00
N VAL A 393 -25.15 20.19 -12.95
CA VAL A 393 -24.40 19.61 -14.09
C VAL A 393 -25.37 18.97 -15.07
N LYS A 394 -25.19 19.21 -16.37
CA LYS A 394 -25.95 18.58 -17.45
C LYS A 394 -25.04 17.86 -18.45
N PHE A 395 -25.60 17.12 -19.41
CA PHE A 395 -24.81 16.50 -20.47
C PHE A 395 -24.06 17.51 -21.37
N ALA A 396 -24.43 18.80 -21.34
CA ALA A 396 -23.68 19.88 -22.00
C ALA A 396 -22.34 20.22 -21.30
N ASP A 397 -22.16 19.80 -20.04
CA ASP A 397 -20.90 19.91 -19.28
C ASP A 397 -20.01 18.65 -19.44
N VAL A 398 -20.50 17.64 -20.16
CA VAL A 398 -19.81 16.36 -20.44
C VAL A 398 -19.52 16.29 -21.93
N ALA A 399 -18.31 15.89 -22.30
CA ALA A 399 -17.81 15.95 -23.67
C ALA A 399 -16.98 14.70 -24.00
N GLY A 400 -16.92 14.33 -25.29
CA GLY A 400 -16.13 13.20 -25.77
C GLY A 400 -16.55 11.84 -25.24
N LEU A 401 -17.85 11.63 -24.99
CA LEU A 401 -18.42 10.40 -24.39
C LEU A 401 -19.81 10.08 -24.99
N GLU A 402 -19.98 10.20 -26.30
CA GLU A 402 -21.30 10.18 -26.93
C GLU A 402 -21.96 8.79 -26.91
N GLU A 403 -21.17 7.72 -26.96
CA GLU A 403 -21.63 6.33 -26.81
C GLU A 403 -22.19 6.10 -25.40
N ALA A 404 -21.41 6.46 -24.39
CA ALA A 404 -21.80 6.33 -22.98
C ALA A 404 -22.99 7.25 -22.61
N LYS A 405 -23.05 8.47 -23.17
CA LYS A 405 -24.24 9.32 -23.09
C LYS A 405 -25.46 8.65 -23.72
N THR A 406 -25.30 7.99 -24.87
CA THR A 406 -26.42 7.37 -25.61
C THR A 406 -27.05 6.22 -24.82
N GLU A 407 -26.26 5.32 -24.23
CA GLU A 407 -26.80 4.30 -23.32
C GLU A 407 -27.46 4.90 -22.08
N ILE A 408 -26.90 5.98 -21.53
CA ILE A 408 -27.44 6.64 -20.33
C ILE A 408 -28.70 7.45 -20.62
N MET A 409 -28.89 7.96 -21.84
CA MET A 409 -30.12 8.63 -22.27
C MET A 409 -31.35 7.72 -22.23
N GLU A 410 -31.19 6.39 -22.24
CA GLU A 410 -32.30 5.45 -21.94
C GLU A 410 -32.84 5.67 -20.52
N PHE A 411 -31.96 5.74 -19.52
CA PHE A 411 -32.34 5.94 -18.12
C PHE A 411 -32.98 7.32 -17.88
N VAL A 412 -32.45 8.36 -18.53
CA VAL A 412 -33.04 9.71 -18.50
C VAL A 412 -34.44 9.72 -19.14
N SER A 413 -34.59 9.03 -20.28
CA SER A 413 -35.88 8.91 -20.97
C SER A 413 -36.90 8.14 -20.14
N PHE A 414 -36.46 7.07 -19.45
CA PHE A 414 -37.28 6.33 -18.50
C PHE A 414 -37.73 7.22 -17.32
N LEU A 415 -36.81 7.92 -16.65
CA LEU A 415 -37.13 8.77 -15.50
C LEU A 415 -38.05 9.95 -15.87
N LYS A 416 -37.97 10.47 -17.10
CA LYS A 416 -38.86 11.52 -17.62
C LYS A 416 -40.22 11.01 -18.11
N GLN A 417 -40.30 9.79 -18.65
CA GLN A 417 -41.51 9.26 -19.30
C GLN A 417 -41.74 7.75 -19.02
N PRO A 418 -41.90 7.33 -17.75
CA PRO A 418 -41.96 5.91 -17.38
C PRO A 418 -43.14 5.17 -18.04
N GLU A 419 -44.30 5.84 -18.16
CA GLU A 419 -45.50 5.29 -18.83
C GLU A 419 -45.23 4.76 -20.25
N LYS A 420 -44.29 5.38 -20.99
CA LYS A 420 -43.97 4.99 -22.37
C LYS A 420 -43.36 3.58 -22.41
N PHE A 421 -42.57 3.23 -21.41
CA PHE A 421 -41.92 1.93 -21.28
C PHE A 421 -42.89 0.89 -20.71
N GLU A 422 -43.69 1.27 -19.71
CA GLU A 422 -44.73 0.39 -19.13
C GLU A 422 -45.78 -0.02 -20.17
N LYS A 423 -46.25 0.90 -21.02
CA LYS A 423 -47.24 0.63 -22.09
C LYS A 423 -46.70 -0.33 -23.17
N LEU A 424 -45.39 -0.42 -23.33
CA LEU A 424 -44.72 -1.36 -24.24
C LEU A 424 -44.32 -2.68 -23.55
N GLY A 425 -44.60 -2.85 -22.25
CA GLY A 425 -44.17 -4.01 -21.47
C GLY A 425 -42.66 -4.09 -21.26
N ALA A 426 -41.92 -3.02 -21.53
CA ALA A 426 -40.47 -2.99 -21.39
C ALA A 426 -40.07 -3.08 -19.90
N LYS A 427 -39.13 -3.96 -19.57
CA LYS A 427 -38.57 -4.04 -18.22
C LYS A 427 -37.55 -2.92 -18.03
N ILE A 428 -37.71 -2.20 -16.92
CA ILE A 428 -36.83 -1.11 -16.51
C ILE A 428 -35.48 -1.69 -16.06
N PRO A 429 -34.34 -1.26 -16.64
CA PRO A 429 -33.02 -1.64 -16.15
C PRO A 429 -32.81 -1.08 -14.74
N ARG A 430 -32.48 -1.95 -13.78
CA ARG A 430 -32.42 -1.57 -12.35
C ARG A 430 -31.15 -0.80 -12.00
N GLY A 431 -30.10 -0.98 -12.78
CA GLY A 431 -28.86 -0.24 -12.61
C GLY A 431 -27.87 -0.41 -13.75
N ALA A 432 -26.84 0.43 -13.71
CA ALA A 432 -25.70 0.39 -14.64
C ALA A 432 -24.36 0.51 -13.88
N ILE A 433 -23.36 -0.25 -14.30
CA ILE A 433 -21.96 -0.04 -13.88
C ILE A 433 -21.29 0.84 -14.94
N LEU A 434 -20.76 1.97 -14.49
CA LEU A 434 -19.81 2.81 -15.21
C LEU A 434 -18.40 2.29 -14.89
N ALA A 435 -17.77 1.60 -15.84
CA ALA A 435 -16.43 1.04 -15.71
C ALA A 435 -15.45 1.80 -16.59
N GLY A 436 -14.18 1.90 -16.19
CA GLY A 436 -13.12 2.48 -17.03
C GLY A 436 -12.01 3.14 -16.21
N PRO A 437 -10.98 3.70 -16.85
CA PRO A 437 -9.84 4.32 -16.14
C PRO A 437 -10.24 5.46 -15.17
N PRO A 438 -9.41 5.79 -14.17
CA PRO A 438 -9.62 6.98 -13.36
C PRO A 438 -9.56 8.24 -14.24
N GLY A 439 -10.28 9.30 -13.84
CA GLY A 439 -10.28 10.59 -14.55
C GLY A 439 -11.17 10.67 -15.80
N THR A 440 -11.79 9.58 -16.27
CA THR A 440 -12.66 9.56 -17.46
C THR A 440 -14.07 10.13 -17.23
N GLY A 441 -14.34 10.74 -16.09
CA GLY A 441 -15.59 11.48 -15.86
C GLY A 441 -16.81 10.66 -15.42
N LYS A 442 -16.67 9.38 -15.06
CA LYS A 442 -17.77 8.51 -14.57
C LYS A 442 -18.73 9.19 -13.57
N THR A 443 -18.18 9.79 -12.51
CA THR A 443 -18.94 10.51 -11.46
C THR A 443 -19.63 11.78 -11.98
N LEU A 444 -19.01 12.46 -12.96
CA LEU A 444 -19.59 13.64 -13.62
C LEU A 444 -20.76 13.25 -14.52
N LEU A 445 -20.63 12.14 -15.26
CA LEU A 445 -21.66 11.57 -16.12
C LEU A 445 -22.87 11.08 -15.31
N ALA A 446 -22.64 10.43 -14.15
CA ALA A 446 -23.70 10.07 -13.21
C ALA A 446 -24.45 11.31 -12.68
N LYS A 447 -23.73 12.38 -12.30
CA LYS A 447 -24.35 13.67 -11.91
C LYS A 447 -25.13 14.32 -13.05
N ALA A 448 -24.56 14.36 -14.26
CA ALA A 448 -25.22 14.88 -15.45
C ALA A 448 -26.53 14.12 -15.79
N THR A 449 -26.57 12.81 -15.54
CA THR A 449 -27.77 11.98 -15.69
C THR A 449 -28.92 12.49 -14.81
N ALA A 450 -28.63 12.82 -13.55
CA ALA A 450 -29.62 13.35 -12.61
C ALA A 450 -30.03 14.79 -12.91
N GLY A 451 -29.07 15.67 -13.23
CA GLY A 451 -29.33 17.06 -13.60
C GLY A 451 -30.08 17.22 -14.92
N GLU A 452 -29.93 16.27 -15.85
CA GLU A 452 -30.75 16.22 -17.07
C GLU A 452 -32.12 15.58 -16.82
N SER A 453 -32.23 14.57 -15.94
CA SER A 453 -33.52 13.96 -15.55
C SER A 453 -34.39 14.86 -14.66
N GLY A 454 -33.78 15.78 -13.91
CA GLY A 454 -34.47 16.62 -12.92
C GLY A 454 -34.81 15.90 -11.61
N VAL A 455 -34.14 14.78 -11.30
CA VAL A 455 -34.45 13.93 -10.12
C VAL A 455 -33.41 14.10 -9.00
N PRO A 456 -33.77 13.82 -7.73
CA PRO A 456 -32.81 13.79 -6.63
C PRO A 456 -31.67 12.79 -6.87
N PHE A 457 -30.44 13.23 -6.56
CA PHE A 457 -29.21 12.44 -6.66
C PHE A 457 -28.66 12.13 -5.26
N PHE A 458 -28.52 10.85 -4.95
CA PHE A 458 -27.88 10.35 -3.74
C PHE A 458 -26.49 9.80 -4.09
N SER A 459 -25.42 10.38 -3.53
CA SER A 459 -24.04 9.96 -3.81
C SER A 459 -23.39 9.38 -2.55
N VAL A 460 -22.75 8.22 -2.69
CA VAL A 460 -21.96 7.54 -1.65
C VAL A 460 -20.70 6.93 -2.28
N SER A 461 -19.61 6.76 -1.51
CA SER A 461 -18.48 5.90 -1.93
C SER A 461 -18.65 4.50 -1.33
N GLY A 462 -18.27 3.47 -2.08
CA GLY A 462 -18.18 2.08 -1.63
C GLY A 462 -17.35 1.92 -0.35
N SER A 463 -16.37 2.81 -0.13
CA SER A 463 -15.56 2.87 1.08
C SER A 463 -16.36 3.26 2.34
N GLU A 464 -17.45 4.05 2.23
CA GLU A 464 -18.29 4.44 3.38
C GLU A 464 -19.11 3.25 3.95
N PHE A 465 -19.08 2.09 3.29
CA PHE A 465 -19.73 0.86 3.76
C PHE A 465 -18.78 -0.22 4.31
N VAL A 466 -17.46 0.05 4.36
CA VAL A 466 -16.45 -0.89 4.91
C VAL A 466 -16.02 -0.41 6.30
N GLU A 467 -16.52 -1.06 7.35
CA GLU A 467 -16.17 -0.69 8.73
C GLU A 467 -15.67 -1.86 9.60
N MET A 468 -14.96 -1.52 10.67
CA MET A 468 -14.48 -2.50 11.66
C MET A 468 -15.60 -3.18 12.47
N PHE A 469 -16.85 -2.72 12.34
CA PHE A 469 -18.00 -3.22 13.09
C PHE A 469 -18.96 -3.98 12.17
N VAL A 470 -18.93 -5.32 12.27
CA VAL A 470 -19.80 -6.24 11.54
C VAL A 470 -21.28 -5.81 11.68
N GLY A 471 -21.95 -5.61 10.55
CA GLY A 471 -23.36 -5.23 10.50
C GLY A 471 -23.65 -3.74 10.33
N VAL A 472 -22.67 -2.84 10.47
CA VAL A 472 -22.88 -1.41 10.21
C VAL A 472 -23.01 -1.11 8.72
N GLY A 473 -22.12 -1.65 7.88
CA GLY A 473 -22.22 -1.57 6.41
C GLY A 473 -23.59 -2.01 5.86
N PRO A 474 -24.09 -3.22 6.20
CA PRO A 474 -25.44 -3.65 5.83
C PRO A 474 -26.58 -2.74 6.33
N SER A 475 -26.44 -2.11 7.50
CA SER A 475 -27.45 -1.15 7.95
C SER A 475 -27.48 0.11 7.07
N ARG A 476 -26.31 0.67 6.75
CA ARG A 476 -26.19 1.85 5.87
C ARG A 476 -26.79 1.59 4.49
N VAL A 477 -26.60 0.39 3.93
CA VAL A 477 -27.22 -0.02 2.66
C VAL A 477 -28.75 0.03 2.76
N ARG A 478 -29.35 -0.58 3.81
CA ARG A 478 -30.81 -0.54 4.01
C ARG A 478 -31.32 0.89 4.17
N ASP A 479 -30.62 1.71 4.96
CA ASP A 479 -31.00 3.10 5.22
C ASP A 479 -30.96 3.95 3.93
N LEU A 480 -29.90 3.81 3.11
CA LEU A 480 -29.78 4.47 1.81
C LEU A 480 -30.91 4.09 0.84
N PHE A 481 -31.16 2.79 0.66
CA PHE A 481 -32.23 2.32 -0.23
C PHE A 481 -33.63 2.67 0.31
N ALA A 482 -33.80 2.73 1.64
CA ALA A 482 -35.03 3.22 2.29
C ALA A 482 -35.21 4.75 2.21
N GLU A 483 -34.15 5.53 2.03
CA GLU A 483 -34.23 6.97 1.74
C GLU A 483 -34.48 7.22 0.24
N GLY A 484 -33.82 6.47 -0.65
CA GLY A 484 -34.09 6.50 -2.10
C GLY A 484 -35.55 6.18 -2.43
N ARG A 485 -36.11 5.08 -1.90
CA ARG A 485 -37.52 4.71 -2.09
C ARG A 485 -38.53 5.76 -1.61
N LYS A 486 -38.18 6.62 -0.64
CA LYS A 486 -39.04 7.73 -0.18
C LYS A 486 -39.01 8.95 -1.10
N ASN A 487 -37.97 9.07 -1.92
CA ASN A 487 -37.71 10.21 -2.80
C ASN A 487 -37.79 9.82 -4.28
N ALA A 488 -38.41 8.68 -4.62
CA ALA A 488 -38.57 8.23 -5.99
C ALA A 488 -39.53 9.16 -6.79
N PRO A 489 -39.25 9.45 -8.08
CA PRO A 489 -38.13 8.97 -8.88
C PRO A 489 -36.78 9.57 -8.45
N CYS A 490 -35.73 8.74 -8.35
CA CYS A 490 -34.39 9.19 -7.94
C CYS A 490 -33.26 8.32 -8.51
N ILE A 491 -32.04 8.85 -8.44
CA ILE A 491 -30.80 8.13 -8.78
C ILE A 491 -29.97 7.94 -7.51
N ILE A 492 -29.55 6.70 -7.26
CA ILE A 492 -28.54 6.34 -6.27
C ILE A 492 -27.23 6.06 -7.02
N PHE A 493 -26.15 6.75 -6.66
CA PHE A 493 -24.82 6.54 -7.22
C PHE A 493 -23.84 6.03 -6.14
N ILE A 494 -23.24 4.88 -6.41
CA ILE A 494 -22.21 4.25 -5.56
C ILE A 494 -20.87 4.33 -6.31
N ASP A 495 -20.03 5.30 -5.97
CA ASP A 495 -18.67 5.36 -6.51
C ASP A 495 -17.77 4.28 -5.87
N GLU A 496 -16.65 3.94 -6.51
CA GLU A 496 -15.66 2.96 -5.99
C GLU A 496 -16.29 1.64 -5.49
N ILE A 497 -17.27 1.09 -6.23
CA ILE A 497 -18.01 -0.11 -5.79
C ILE A 497 -17.10 -1.34 -5.59
N ASP A 498 -15.92 -1.38 -6.22
CA ASP A 498 -14.88 -2.40 -6.02
C ASP A 498 -14.30 -2.46 -4.59
N ALA A 499 -14.54 -1.47 -3.73
CA ALA A 499 -14.20 -1.54 -2.30
C ALA A 499 -14.98 -2.65 -1.56
N ILE A 500 -16.22 -2.91 -1.96
CA ILE A 500 -17.17 -3.87 -1.36
C ILE A 500 -17.57 -4.99 -2.32
N GLY A 501 -17.61 -4.71 -3.61
CA GLY A 501 -18.02 -5.62 -4.67
C GLY A 501 -16.94 -6.57 -5.17
N ARG A 502 -15.78 -6.62 -4.50
CA ARG A 502 -14.64 -7.45 -4.91
C ARG A 502 -15.00 -8.94 -4.84
N ALA A 503 -14.81 -9.66 -5.95
CA ALA A 503 -14.97 -11.09 -6.05
C ALA A 503 -14.10 -11.82 -5.00
N ARG A 504 -14.65 -12.89 -4.43
CA ARG A 504 -13.99 -13.75 -3.45
C ARG A 504 -12.66 -14.25 -4.02
N GLN A 505 -11.53 -13.86 -3.41
CA GLN A 505 -10.29 -14.60 -3.65
C GLN A 505 -10.42 -15.95 -2.94
N ASP A 506 -10.34 -17.04 -3.69
CA ASP A 506 -10.47 -18.42 -3.20
C ASP A 506 -9.20 -18.90 -2.46
N SER A 507 -8.59 -17.98 -1.70
CA SER A 507 -7.39 -18.18 -0.90
C SER A 507 -7.75 -18.87 0.41
N GLY A 508 -7.93 -20.18 0.37
CA GLY A 508 -8.09 -21.01 1.56
C GLY A 508 -6.97 -20.73 2.58
N LYS A 509 -7.35 -20.44 3.84
CA LYS A 509 -6.52 -19.84 4.92
C LYS A 509 -6.28 -18.32 4.78
N GLY A 510 -7.35 -17.53 4.70
CA GLY A 510 -7.35 -16.07 4.99
C GLY A 510 -8.01 -15.75 6.34
N PHE A 511 -7.51 -14.73 7.05
CA PHE A 511 -7.91 -14.43 8.44
C PHE A 511 -9.00 -13.35 8.54
N GLY A 512 -10.27 -13.76 8.69
CA GLY A 512 -11.37 -13.00 9.32
C GLY A 512 -11.82 -11.64 8.75
N GLY A 513 -11.18 -11.11 7.69
CA GLY A 513 -11.42 -9.74 7.19
C GLY A 513 -12.49 -9.59 6.10
N ASN A 514 -13.03 -10.67 5.55
CA ASN A 514 -13.94 -10.63 4.39
C ASN A 514 -15.42 -10.57 4.79
N ASP A 515 -15.78 -11.13 5.94
CA ASP A 515 -17.16 -11.40 6.37
C ASP A 515 -18.04 -10.13 6.39
N GLU A 516 -17.47 -8.99 6.77
CA GLU A 516 -18.18 -7.69 6.81
C GLU A 516 -18.47 -7.16 5.40
N ARG A 517 -17.48 -7.21 4.50
CA ARG A 517 -17.65 -6.79 3.10
C ARG A 517 -18.62 -7.70 2.36
N GLU A 518 -18.53 -9.01 2.58
CA GLU A 518 -19.48 -9.97 2.03
C GLU A 518 -20.90 -9.73 2.57
N ALA A 519 -21.08 -9.43 3.86
CA ALA A 519 -22.39 -9.09 4.41
C ALA A 519 -22.96 -7.81 3.79
N THR A 520 -22.13 -6.77 3.62
CA THR A 520 -22.48 -5.51 2.95
C THR A 520 -22.88 -5.75 1.49
N LEU A 521 -22.07 -6.49 0.73
CA LEU A 521 -22.33 -6.85 -0.66
C LEU A 521 -23.65 -7.61 -0.80
N ASN A 522 -23.86 -8.67 -0.01
CA ASN A 522 -25.10 -9.44 -0.05
C ASN A 522 -26.33 -8.59 0.32
N GLN A 523 -26.20 -7.57 1.17
CA GLN A 523 -27.30 -6.63 1.42
C GLN A 523 -27.61 -5.77 0.19
N ILE A 524 -26.61 -5.26 -0.55
CA ILE A 524 -26.86 -4.52 -1.80
C ILE A 524 -27.59 -5.41 -2.80
N LEU A 525 -27.12 -6.64 -2.99
CA LEU A 525 -27.78 -7.62 -3.87
C LEU A 525 -29.25 -7.87 -3.43
N THR A 526 -29.50 -7.95 -2.13
CA THR A 526 -30.85 -8.15 -1.57
C THR A 526 -31.77 -6.95 -1.80
N GLU A 527 -31.28 -5.71 -1.65
CA GLU A 527 -32.09 -4.51 -1.95
C GLU A 527 -32.35 -4.35 -3.46
N MET A 528 -31.37 -4.67 -4.32
CA MET A 528 -31.52 -4.59 -5.78
C MET A 528 -32.48 -5.63 -6.34
N ASP A 529 -32.42 -6.87 -5.84
CA ASP A 529 -33.42 -7.91 -6.16
C ASP A 529 -34.80 -7.50 -5.60
N GLY A 530 -34.81 -6.88 -4.41
CA GLY A 530 -36.01 -6.52 -3.65
C GLY A 530 -36.84 -5.35 -4.19
N PHE A 531 -36.34 -4.54 -5.12
CA PHE A 531 -37.14 -3.50 -5.77
C PHE A 531 -38.38 -4.10 -6.46
N ASN A 532 -39.54 -3.46 -6.32
CA ASN A 532 -40.65 -3.69 -7.24
C ASN A 532 -40.39 -2.92 -8.54
N THR A 533 -40.74 -3.46 -9.72
CA THR A 533 -40.50 -2.79 -11.02
C THR A 533 -41.26 -1.47 -11.18
N ARG A 534 -42.22 -1.16 -10.29
CA ARG A 534 -42.91 0.15 -10.21
C ARG A 534 -42.16 1.21 -9.41
N GLU A 535 -41.11 0.85 -8.67
CA GLU A 535 -40.30 1.79 -7.90
C GLU A 535 -39.28 2.44 -8.83
N GLN A 536 -39.44 3.74 -9.10
CA GLN A 536 -38.65 4.49 -10.08
C GLN A 536 -37.26 4.89 -9.54
N VAL A 537 -36.52 3.91 -9.02
CA VAL A 537 -35.17 4.07 -8.45
C VAL A 537 -34.15 3.45 -9.40
N VAL A 538 -33.18 4.24 -9.85
CA VAL A 538 -32.08 3.78 -10.71
C VAL A 538 -30.78 3.75 -9.89
N VAL A 539 -30.08 2.62 -9.89
CA VAL A 539 -28.79 2.46 -9.20
C VAL A 539 -27.63 2.52 -10.20
N LEU A 540 -26.88 3.61 -10.18
CA LEU A 540 -25.62 3.75 -10.93
C LEU A 540 -24.44 3.38 -10.02
N ALA A 541 -23.41 2.73 -10.56
CA ALA A 541 -22.19 2.43 -9.81
C ALA A 541 -20.93 2.80 -10.60
N GLY A 542 -19.94 3.38 -9.94
CA GLY A 542 -18.63 3.70 -10.50
C GLY A 542 -17.58 2.67 -10.11
N THR A 543 -16.74 2.24 -11.05
CA THR A 543 -15.53 1.47 -10.74
C THR A 543 -14.35 1.86 -11.64
N ASN A 544 -13.14 1.72 -11.10
CA ASN A 544 -11.91 1.73 -11.89
C ASN A 544 -11.47 0.33 -12.34
N ARG A 545 -12.14 -0.73 -11.85
CA ARG A 545 -11.70 -2.14 -11.92
C ARG A 545 -12.87 -3.11 -12.05
N ALA A 546 -13.45 -3.20 -13.24
CA ALA A 546 -14.47 -4.21 -13.54
C ALA A 546 -13.92 -5.65 -13.45
N ASP A 547 -12.60 -5.84 -13.60
CA ASP A 547 -11.90 -7.13 -13.52
C ASP A 547 -12.03 -7.81 -12.15
N VAL A 548 -12.12 -7.04 -11.06
CA VAL A 548 -12.22 -7.59 -9.70
C VAL A 548 -13.64 -7.72 -9.18
N LEU A 549 -14.68 -7.31 -9.92
CA LEU A 549 -16.05 -7.32 -9.41
C LEU A 549 -16.66 -8.74 -9.37
N ASP A 550 -17.45 -9.02 -8.33
CA ASP A 550 -18.21 -10.26 -8.22
C ASP A 550 -19.22 -10.36 -9.38
N LYS A 551 -19.15 -11.48 -10.11
CA LYS A 551 -20.08 -11.86 -11.18
C LYS A 551 -21.54 -12.02 -10.69
N ALA A 552 -21.80 -11.89 -9.39
CA ALA A 552 -23.12 -11.74 -8.79
C ALA A 552 -23.71 -10.32 -8.95
N LEU A 553 -22.90 -9.26 -9.00
CA LEU A 553 -23.36 -7.88 -9.26
C LEU A 553 -23.80 -7.73 -10.73
N MET A 554 -22.98 -8.26 -11.63
CA MET A 554 -23.11 -8.22 -13.10
C MET A 554 -24.17 -9.20 -13.65
N ARG A 555 -25.25 -9.48 -12.90
CA ARG A 555 -26.34 -10.38 -13.33
C ARG A 555 -27.59 -9.57 -13.72
N PRO A 556 -28.32 -10.00 -14.76
CA PRO A 556 -29.63 -9.45 -15.06
C PRO A 556 -30.58 -9.49 -13.86
N GLY A 557 -31.29 -8.37 -13.63
CA GLY A 557 -32.04 -8.05 -12.42
C GLY A 557 -31.30 -7.14 -11.43
N ARG A 558 -30.06 -6.71 -11.73
CA ARG A 558 -29.19 -5.94 -10.82
C ARG A 558 -28.51 -4.80 -11.57
N PHE A 559 -27.23 -4.96 -11.91
CA PHE A 559 -26.54 -4.08 -12.85
C PHE A 559 -26.71 -4.68 -14.24
N ASP A 560 -27.73 -4.18 -14.95
CA ASP A 560 -28.20 -4.73 -16.23
C ASP A 560 -27.42 -4.16 -17.43
N ARG A 561 -26.85 -2.96 -17.26
CA ARG A 561 -25.98 -2.29 -18.24
C ARG A 561 -24.55 -2.20 -17.71
N HIS A 562 -23.57 -2.46 -18.59
CA HIS A 562 -22.15 -2.30 -18.30
C HIS A 562 -21.56 -1.32 -19.31
N ILE A 563 -21.44 -0.06 -18.91
CA ILE A 563 -21.09 1.05 -19.78
C ILE A 563 -19.60 1.34 -19.57
N TYR A 564 -18.80 1.13 -20.61
CA TYR A 564 -17.36 1.38 -20.54
C TYR A 564 -17.04 2.84 -20.94
N VAL A 565 -16.36 3.54 -20.04
CA VAL A 565 -16.03 4.97 -20.12
C VAL A 565 -14.51 5.09 -20.22
N ASP A 566 -14.01 4.88 -21.42
CA ASP A 566 -12.57 4.89 -21.73
C ASP A 566 -11.98 6.31 -21.77
N ARG A 567 -10.69 6.42 -22.12
CA ARG A 567 -10.00 7.68 -22.38
C ARG A 567 -10.53 8.32 -23.68
N PRO A 568 -10.67 9.65 -23.74
CA PRO A 568 -11.16 10.35 -24.92
C PRO A 568 -10.22 10.26 -26.12
N THR A 569 -10.80 9.97 -27.28
CA THR A 569 -10.19 10.08 -28.62
C THR A 569 -9.74 11.52 -28.91
N MET A 570 -8.98 11.75 -29.98
CA MET A 570 -8.55 13.12 -30.35
C MET A 570 -9.73 14.11 -30.50
N SER A 571 -10.84 13.71 -31.12
CA SER A 571 -12.06 14.52 -31.19
C SER A 571 -12.70 14.75 -29.82
N GLY A 572 -12.80 13.70 -28.99
CA GLY A 572 -13.31 13.83 -27.62
C GLY A 572 -12.47 14.79 -26.77
N ARG A 573 -11.14 14.75 -26.90
CA ARG A 573 -10.24 15.72 -26.24
C ARG A 573 -10.53 17.15 -26.70
N GLN A 574 -10.77 17.38 -28.00
CA GLN A 574 -11.12 18.72 -28.51
C GLN A 574 -12.40 19.27 -27.87
N GLU A 575 -13.45 18.46 -27.74
CA GLU A 575 -14.68 18.86 -27.06
C GLU A 575 -14.47 19.16 -25.57
N ILE A 576 -13.68 18.33 -24.88
CA ILE A 576 -13.37 18.52 -23.46
C ILE A 576 -12.58 19.84 -23.25
N PHE A 577 -11.60 20.14 -24.11
CA PHE A 577 -10.94 21.46 -24.10
C PHE A 577 -11.94 22.59 -24.36
N LYS A 578 -12.88 22.46 -25.31
CA LYS A 578 -13.96 23.44 -25.55
C LYS A 578 -14.89 23.63 -24.35
N VAL A 579 -15.04 22.66 -23.45
CA VAL A 579 -15.81 22.81 -22.19
C VAL A 579 -15.00 23.56 -21.12
N TYR A 580 -13.72 23.25 -20.94
CA TYR A 580 -12.89 23.87 -19.90
C TYR A 580 -12.38 25.27 -20.26
N LEU A 581 -12.01 25.52 -21.52
CA LEU A 581 -11.50 26.82 -21.97
C LEU A 581 -12.54 27.96 -21.86
N LYS A 582 -13.85 27.65 -21.89
CA LYS A 582 -14.94 28.61 -21.60
C LYS A 582 -14.84 29.30 -20.23
N LYS A 583 -14.00 28.79 -19.33
CA LYS A 583 -13.78 29.31 -17.96
C LYS A 583 -12.48 30.11 -17.83
N ILE A 584 -11.69 30.23 -18.90
CA ILE A 584 -10.36 30.84 -18.92
C ILE A 584 -10.35 32.09 -19.80
N VAL A 585 -9.58 33.11 -19.39
CA VAL A 585 -9.33 34.31 -20.20
C VAL A 585 -8.12 34.07 -21.11
N THR A 586 -8.34 34.11 -22.42
CA THR A 586 -7.31 33.97 -23.45
C THR A 586 -7.72 34.78 -24.69
N SER A 587 -6.72 35.27 -25.44
CA SER A 587 -6.88 35.96 -26.73
C SER A 587 -6.50 35.10 -27.94
N GLU A 588 -6.02 33.88 -27.70
CA GLU A 588 -5.71 32.88 -28.73
C GLU A 588 -7.00 32.46 -29.46
N ASP A 589 -6.91 32.11 -30.74
CA ASP A 589 -8.04 31.49 -31.45
C ASP A 589 -8.39 30.14 -30.80
N ILE A 590 -9.60 30.05 -30.26
CA ILE A 590 -10.09 28.87 -29.54
C ILE A 590 -10.11 27.63 -30.44
N GLU A 591 -10.41 27.75 -31.74
CA GLU A 591 -10.49 26.57 -32.62
C GLU A 591 -9.11 25.98 -32.92
N HIS A 592 -8.15 26.83 -33.30
CA HIS A 592 -6.75 26.45 -33.49
C HIS A 592 -6.09 25.95 -32.18
N LEU A 593 -6.32 26.66 -31.06
CA LEU A 593 -5.79 26.31 -29.74
C LEU A 593 -6.28 24.92 -29.31
N VAL A 594 -7.59 24.65 -29.44
CA VAL A 594 -8.19 23.34 -29.10
C VAL A 594 -7.56 22.21 -29.91
N GLY A 595 -7.37 22.40 -31.22
CA GLY A 595 -6.74 21.40 -32.09
C GLY A 595 -5.30 21.08 -31.68
N ARG A 596 -4.47 22.12 -31.50
CA ARG A 596 -3.07 22.00 -31.06
C ARG A 596 -2.96 21.32 -29.69
N LEU A 597 -3.75 21.75 -28.69
CA LEU A 597 -3.72 21.17 -27.34
C LEU A 597 -4.15 19.70 -27.31
N SER A 598 -5.18 19.33 -28.07
CA SER A 598 -5.69 17.93 -28.11
C SER A 598 -4.70 16.94 -28.74
N THR A 599 -3.79 17.47 -29.56
CA THR A 599 -2.71 16.73 -30.21
C THR A 599 -1.44 16.67 -29.34
N LEU A 600 -1.18 17.71 -28.53
CA LEU A 600 -0.11 17.72 -27.51
C LEU A 600 -0.43 16.87 -26.26
N THR A 601 -1.67 16.43 -26.09
CA THR A 601 -2.16 15.66 -24.92
C THR A 601 -2.70 14.25 -25.27
N PRO A 602 -1.94 13.43 -26.02
CA PRO A 602 -2.39 12.09 -26.39
C PRO A 602 -2.57 11.19 -25.16
N GLY A 603 -3.66 10.43 -25.14
CA GLY A 603 -4.00 9.53 -24.03
C GLY A 603 -4.36 10.20 -22.70
N PHE A 604 -4.54 11.53 -22.64
CA PHE A 604 -4.98 12.23 -21.43
C PHE A 604 -6.46 11.90 -21.12
N SER A 605 -6.80 11.78 -19.83
CA SER A 605 -8.20 11.72 -19.38
C SER A 605 -8.83 13.12 -19.30
N GLY A 606 -10.16 13.19 -19.15
CA GLY A 606 -10.86 14.46 -18.96
C GLY A 606 -10.42 15.22 -17.71
N ALA A 607 -10.04 14.49 -16.64
CA ALA A 607 -9.46 15.08 -15.43
C ALA A 607 -8.06 15.65 -15.69
N ASP A 608 -7.22 14.98 -16.48
CA ASP A 608 -5.88 15.47 -16.83
C ASP A 608 -5.97 16.76 -17.68
N ILE A 609 -6.92 16.82 -18.63
CA ILE A 609 -7.22 18.02 -19.41
C ILE A 609 -7.71 19.16 -18.50
N SER A 610 -8.63 18.88 -17.57
CA SER A 610 -9.06 19.86 -16.56
C SER A 610 -7.89 20.38 -15.71
N ASN A 611 -6.91 19.52 -15.43
CA ASN A 611 -5.73 19.89 -14.66
C ASN A 611 -4.75 20.73 -15.48
N VAL A 612 -4.50 20.41 -16.75
CA VAL A 612 -3.70 21.22 -17.69
C VAL A 612 -4.27 22.63 -17.81
N VAL A 613 -5.58 22.76 -18.04
CA VAL A 613 -6.23 24.08 -18.22
C VAL A 613 -6.14 24.91 -16.93
N ASN A 614 -6.26 24.28 -15.76
CA ASN A 614 -6.10 24.95 -14.47
C ASN A 614 -4.63 25.33 -14.16
N GLU A 615 -3.67 24.44 -14.39
CA GLU A 615 -2.24 24.72 -14.21
C GLU A 615 -1.74 25.79 -15.19
N ALA A 616 -2.27 25.88 -16.41
CA ALA A 616 -1.96 26.95 -17.35
C ALA A 616 -2.37 28.33 -16.80
N ALA A 617 -3.57 28.43 -16.20
CA ALA A 617 -4.01 29.63 -15.51
C ALA A 617 -3.15 29.95 -14.27
N LEU A 618 -2.76 28.93 -13.49
CA LEU A 618 -1.85 29.11 -12.35
C LEU A 618 -0.41 29.47 -12.77
N ILE A 619 0.03 29.11 -13.97
CA ILE A 619 1.30 29.54 -14.56
C ILE A 619 1.20 31.02 -15.00
N ALA A 620 0.13 31.39 -15.70
CA ALA A 620 -0.14 32.76 -16.11
C ALA A 620 -0.20 33.72 -14.90
N ALA A 621 -0.97 33.35 -13.87
CA ALA A 621 -1.11 34.12 -12.64
C ALA A 621 0.23 34.28 -11.89
N ARG A 622 1.09 33.24 -11.86
CA ARG A 622 2.44 33.33 -11.28
C ARG A 622 3.40 34.21 -12.09
N ALA A 623 3.15 34.41 -13.37
CA ALA A 623 3.87 35.36 -14.22
C ALA A 623 3.30 36.80 -14.13
N ASN A 624 2.19 37.00 -13.42
CA ASN A 624 1.36 38.22 -13.45
C ASN A 624 0.93 38.61 -14.88
N ALA A 625 0.59 37.61 -15.70
CA ALA A 625 0.02 37.83 -17.03
C ALA A 625 -1.51 37.96 -16.96
N ASP A 626 -2.06 38.96 -17.65
CA ASP A 626 -3.52 39.22 -17.71
C ASP A 626 -4.31 38.14 -18.46
N GLU A 627 -3.63 37.32 -19.27
CA GLU A 627 -4.22 36.34 -20.18
C GLU A 627 -3.40 35.03 -20.25
N VAL A 628 -4.06 33.91 -20.55
CA VAL A 628 -3.40 32.61 -20.74
C VAL A 628 -3.03 32.41 -22.21
N LYS A 629 -1.72 32.32 -22.50
CA LYS A 629 -1.14 32.13 -23.85
C LYS A 629 -0.72 30.68 -24.09
N MET A 630 -0.43 30.31 -25.34
CA MET A 630 0.05 28.97 -25.70
C MET A 630 1.22 28.50 -24.82
N GLU A 631 2.22 29.35 -24.54
CA GLU A 631 3.36 29.02 -23.67
C GLU A 631 2.96 28.54 -22.26
N HIS A 632 1.87 29.08 -21.71
CA HIS A 632 1.36 28.69 -20.39
C HIS A 632 0.72 27.31 -20.43
N PHE A 633 0.02 26.97 -21.52
CA PHE A 633 -0.51 25.63 -21.74
C PHE A 633 0.57 24.59 -22.02
N GLU A 634 1.58 24.91 -22.85
CA GLU A 634 2.69 23.98 -23.12
C GLU A 634 3.46 23.66 -21.83
N ARG A 635 3.76 24.68 -21.00
CA ARG A 635 4.35 24.48 -19.66
C ARG A 635 3.44 23.70 -18.70
N ALA A 636 2.11 23.83 -18.81
CA ALA A 636 1.17 23.05 -18.02
C ALA A 636 1.16 21.57 -18.43
N ILE A 637 1.20 21.28 -19.73
CA ILE A 637 1.29 19.92 -20.28
C ILE A 637 2.60 19.27 -19.80
N GLU A 638 3.75 19.94 -19.95
CA GLU A 638 5.05 19.46 -19.43
C GLU A 638 4.99 19.15 -17.92
N ARG A 639 4.32 20.00 -17.15
CA ARG A 639 4.17 19.86 -15.70
C ARG A 639 3.23 18.72 -15.29
N VAL A 640 2.24 18.37 -16.13
CA VAL A 640 1.37 17.19 -15.91
C VAL A 640 2.06 15.89 -16.33
N ILE A 641 2.86 15.89 -17.40
CA ILE A 641 3.59 14.70 -17.88
C ILE A 641 4.83 14.41 -17.01
N GLY A 642 5.78 15.34 -16.95
CA GLY A 642 7.07 15.15 -16.26
C GLY A 642 7.07 15.54 -14.78
N GLY A 643 6.02 16.24 -14.32
CA GLY A 643 5.95 16.75 -12.95
C GLY A 643 6.72 18.06 -12.73
N LEU A 644 7.11 18.31 -11.48
CA LEU A 644 7.80 19.54 -11.09
C LEU A 644 9.22 19.61 -11.65
N GLU A 645 9.56 20.76 -12.22
CA GLU A 645 10.89 21.13 -12.71
C GLU A 645 11.90 21.26 -11.55
N ARG A 646 13.02 20.56 -11.63
CA ARG A 646 14.01 20.54 -10.54
C ARG A 646 15.11 21.57 -10.73
N LYS A 647 14.74 22.86 -10.65
CA LYS A 647 15.69 24.01 -10.73
C LYS A 647 16.84 23.97 -9.72
N SER A 648 16.74 23.18 -8.64
CA SER A 648 17.81 22.95 -7.67
C SER A 648 18.78 21.81 -8.04
N LEU A 649 18.46 21.00 -9.05
CA LEU A 649 19.31 19.92 -9.55
C LEU A 649 20.12 20.41 -10.76
N VAL A 650 21.17 21.19 -10.49
CA VAL A 650 22.12 21.61 -11.53
C VAL A 650 23.04 20.44 -11.84
N LEU A 651 22.90 19.86 -13.04
CA LEU A 651 23.78 18.80 -13.56
C LEU A 651 25.17 19.37 -13.89
N LYS A 652 26.22 18.55 -13.75
CA LYS A 652 27.56 18.91 -14.25
C LYS A 652 27.53 19.04 -15.78
N PRO A 653 28.42 19.82 -16.41
CA PRO A 653 28.49 19.92 -17.87
C PRO A 653 28.65 18.57 -18.59
N GLU A 654 29.42 17.65 -18.00
CA GLU A 654 29.60 16.28 -18.51
C GLU A 654 28.29 15.47 -18.41
N GLU A 655 27.61 15.50 -17.26
CA GLU A 655 26.32 14.85 -17.05
C GLU A 655 25.25 15.40 -18.00
N LYS A 656 25.18 16.72 -18.16
CA LYS A 656 24.29 17.41 -19.11
C LYS A 656 24.60 16.99 -20.55
N LYS A 657 25.87 16.82 -20.91
CA LYS A 657 26.29 16.30 -22.23
C LYS A 657 25.84 14.86 -22.43
N THR A 658 26.00 13.98 -21.45
CA THR A 658 25.54 12.59 -21.57
C THR A 658 24.02 12.52 -21.74
N VAL A 659 23.24 13.30 -20.98
CA VAL A 659 21.78 13.41 -21.16
C VAL A 659 21.42 13.96 -22.54
N ALA A 660 22.11 15.00 -23.04
CA ALA A 660 21.84 15.54 -24.39
C ALA A 660 22.08 14.53 -25.53
N TYR A 661 23.15 13.73 -25.45
CA TYR A 661 23.40 12.67 -26.42
C TYR A 661 22.42 11.48 -26.27
N HIS A 662 21.97 11.18 -25.05
CA HIS A 662 20.95 10.17 -24.77
C HIS A 662 19.60 10.58 -25.40
N GLU A 663 19.09 11.78 -25.09
CA GLU A 663 17.85 12.30 -25.67
C GLU A 663 17.94 12.49 -27.21
N ALA A 664 19.11 12.88 -27.74
CA ALA A 664 19.34 12.94 -29.18
C ALA A 664 19.26 11.56 -29.86
N GLY A 665 19.72 10.49 -29.20
CA GLY A 665 19.63 9.12 -29.70
C GLY A 665 18.18 8.65 -29.87
N HIS A 666 17.35 8.92 -28.86
CA HIS A 666 15.91 8.71 -28.93
C HIS A 666 15.26 9.53 -30.06
N ALA A 667 15.57 10.83 -30.14
CA ALA A 667 15.02 11.74 -31.13
C ALA A 667 15.34 11.33 -32.58
N ILE A 668 16.58 10.94 -32.86
CA ILE A 668 17.02 10.49 -34.18
C ILE A 668 16.37 9.16 -34.58
N CYS A 669 16.23 8.21 -33.65
CA CYS A 669 15.51 6.97 -33.93
C CYS A 669 14.02 7.23 -34.22
N GLY A 670 13.35 8.08 -33.43
CA GLY A 670 11.96 8.48 -33.69
C GLY A 670 11.76 9.22 -35.03
N TRP A 671 12.79 9.93 -35.52
CA TRP A 671 12.74 10.62 -36.81
C TRP A 671 12.89 9.66 -38.01
N PHE A 672 13.92 8.80 -37.97
CA PHE A 672 14.35 7.99 -39.13
C PHE A 672 13.80 6.55 -39.16
N LEU A 673 13.11 6.07 -38.11
CA LEU A 673 12.36 4.83 -38.17
C LEU A 673 10.96 5.07 -38.76
N GLN A 674 10.54 4.20 -39.69
CA GLN A 674 9.29 4.33 -40.44
C GLN A 674 8.06 4.19 -39.55
N HIS A 675 8.10 3.25 -38.61
CA HIS A 675 6.94 2.91 -37.77
C HIS A 675 7.08 3.45 -36.34
N ALA A 676 8.06 4.31 -36.07
CA ALA A 676 8.20 4.99 -34.80
C ALA A 676 7.19 6.16 -34.66
N ASP A 677 6.72 6.35 -33.43
CA ASP A 677 5.78 7.42 -33.07
C ASP A 677 6.39 8.81 -33.37
N PRO A 678 5.67 9.71 -34.07
CA PRO A 678 6.20 11.03 -34.40
C PRO A 678 6.61 11.84 -33.18
N LEU A 679 7.84 12.37 -33.22
CA LEU A 679 8.42 13.19 -32.18
C LEU A 679 7.76 14.58 -32.12
N LEU A 680 7.27 14.96 -30.94
CA LEU A 680 6.72 16.29 -30.65
C LEU A 680 7.81 17.26 -30.16
N LYS A 681 8.58 16.83 -29.16
CA LYS A 681 9.47 17.67 -28.35
C LYS A 681 10.51 16.82 -27.62
N VAL A 682 11.67 17.40 -27.39
CA VAL A 682 12.78 16.81 -26.62
C VAL A 682 13.26 17.84 -25.60
N SER A 683 13.62 17.40 -24.39
CA SER A 683 14.23 18.28 -23.39
C SER A 683 15.23 17.57 -22.49
N ILE A 684 16.27 18.30 -22.08
CA ILE A 684 17.28 17.86 -21.11
C ILE A 684 17.11 18.54 -19.74
N ILE A 685 15.90 19.07 -19.46
CA ILE A 685 15.56 19.73 -18.20
C ILE A 685 15.05 18.67 -17.21
N PRO A 686 15.67 18.50 -16.03
CA PRO A 686 15.29 17.45 -15.09
C PRO A 686 13.91 17.72 -14.44
N ARG A 687 13.02 16.72 -14.49
CA ARG A 687 11.67 16.78 -13.94
C ARG A 687 11.37 15.57 -13.03
N GLY A 688 10.56 15.78 -11.99
CA GLY A 688 10.06 14.69 -11.14
C GLY A 688 11.15 13.90 -10.40
N GLN A 689 10.99 12.58 -10.32
CA GLN A 689 12.01 11.66 -9.78
C GLN A 689 12.44 10.68 -10.87
N GLY A 690 13.73 10.67 -11.21
CA GLY A 690 14.34 9.75 -12.18
C GLY A 690 14.62 10.35 -13.56
N ALA A 691 13.74 11.22 -14.07
CA ALA A 691 13.92 11.82 -15.40
C ALA A 691 14.90 13.01 -15.39
N LEU A 692 16.07 12.83 -16.02
CA LEU A 692 17.04 13.91 -16.25
C LEU A 692 16.79 14.64 -17.57
N GLY A 693 16.26 13.94 -18.57
CA GLY A 693 15.65 14.47 -19.78
C GLY A 693 14.34 13.73 -20.08
N TYR A 694 13.69 14.10 -21.18
CA TYR A 694 12.60 13.32 -21.79
C TYR A 694 12.41 13.67 -23.28
N ALA A 695 12.08 12.66 -24.08
CA ALA A 695 11.48 12.80 -25.40
C ALA A 695 9.96 12.57 -25.33
N GLN A 696 9.17 13.49 -25.88
CA GLN A 696 7.72 13.38 -26.01
C GLN A 696 7.35 13.02 -27.45
N TYR A 697 6.55 11.96 -27.61
CA TYR A 697 6.03 11.47 -28.87
C TYR A 697 4.51 11.62 -28.92
N LEU A 698 3.95 11.69 -30.12
CA LEU A 698 2.53 11.43 -30.35
C LEU A 698 2.35 9.94 -30.71
N PRO A 699 1.87 9.08 -29.79
CA PRO A 699 1.51 7.72 -30.13
C PRO A 699 0.38 7.70 -31.16
N GLN A 700 0.43 6.74 -32.09
CA GLN A 700 -0.69 6.48 -32.99
C GLN A 700 -1.89 5.95 -32.21
N ASP A 701 -3.10 6.49 -32.44
CA ASP A 701 -4.40 5.99 -31.90
C ASP A 701 -4.81 4.66 -32.61
N ALA A 702 -3.86 3.72 -32.76
CA ALA A 702 -4.00 2.47 -33.49
C ALA A 702 -4.20 1.27 -32.54
N TYR A 703 -5.40 0.69 -32.56
CA TYR A 703 -5.75 -0.50 -31.76
C TYR A 703 -4.99 -1.78 -32.14
N LEU A 704 -4.39 -1.82 -33.33
CA LEU A 704 -3.64 -2.97 -33.85
C LEU A 704 -2.21 -2.53 -34.17
N MET A 705 -1.23 -3.28 -33.65
CA MET A 705 0.20 -3.02 -33.86
C MET A 705 0.88 -4.24 -34.47
N SER A 706 1.60 -4.01 -35.57
CA SER A 706 2.42 -5.03 -36.23
C SER A 706 3.72 -5.31 -35.48
N THR A 707 4.33 -6.46 -35.78
CA THR A 707 5.68 -6.81 -35.31
C THR A 707 6.72 -5.74 -35.68
N ASN A 708 6.63 -5.16 -36.88
CA ASN A 708 7.52 -4.10 -37.34
C ASN A 708 7.34 -2.79 -36.55
N GLN A 709 6.10 -2.37 -36.24
CA GLN A 709 5.83 -1.22 -35.35
C GLN A 709 6.41 -1.43 -33.95
N LEU A 710 6.29 -2.64 -33.39
CA LEU A 710 6.83 -2.97 -32.08
C LEU A 710 8.37 -3.02 -32.08
N MET A 711 8.99 -3.58 -33.14
CA MET A 711 10.44 -3.55 -33.34
C MET A 711 10.99 -2.11 -33.46
N ASP A 712 10.33 -1.24 -34.23
CA ASP A 712 10.73 0.17 -34.34
C ASP A 712 10.56 0.92 -33.01
N ARG A 713 9.47 0.68 -32.27
CA ARG A 713 9.28 1.28 -30.94
C ARG A 713 10.32 0.77 -29.93
N MET A 714 10.72 -0.51 -29.97
CA MET A 714 11.81 -1.03 -29.13
C MET A 714 13.17 -0.44 -29.53
N ALA A 715 13.48 -0.33 -30.82
CA ALA A 715 14.71 0.30 -31.32
C ALA A 715 14.80 1.78 -30.90
N MET A 716 13.71 2.55 -31.06
CA MET A 716 13.59 3.94 -30.59
C MET A 716 13.78 4.05 -29.06
N THR A 717 13.22 3.11 -28.30
CA THR A 717 13.37 3.07 -26.84
C THR A 717 14.82 2.74 -26.43
N MET A 718 15.60 2.01 -27.22
CA MET A 718 17.03 1.81 -26.96
C MET A 718 17.93 2.94 -27.48
N GLY A 719 17.38 3.94 -28.17
CA GLY A 719 18.12 5.04 -28.80
C GLY A 719 19.08 5.76 -27.86
N GLY A 720 18.66 6.12 -26.65
CA GLY A 720 19.51 6.81 -25.67
C GLY A 720 20.72 5.98 -25.23
N ARG A 721 20.50 4.69 -24.94
CA ARG A 721 21.59 3.77 -24.55
C ARG A 721 22.61 3.56 -25.67
N VAL A 722 22.14 3.34 -26.88
CA VAL A 722 23.00 3.09 -28.04
C VAL A 722 23.78 4.37 -28.39
N SER A 723 23.16 5.54 -28.28
CA SER A 723 23.83 6.82 -28.45
C SER A 723 24.92 7.07 -27.39
N GLU A 724 24.68 6.72 -26.12
CA GLU A 724 25.73 6.77 -25.08
C GLU A 724 26.96 5.96 -25.49
N GLU A 725 26.76 4.69 -25.87
CA GLU A 725 27.82 3.74 -26.22
C GLU A 725 28.63 4.17 -27.46
N LEU A 726 28.00 4.88 -28.40
CA LEU A 726 28.66 5.39 -29.61
C LEU A 726 29.46 6.68 -29.37
N HIS A 727 29.26 7.40 -28.26
CA HIS A 727 29.83 8.73 -28.03
C HIS A 727 30.67 8.87 -26.75
N PHE A 728 30.51 7.98 -25.77
CA PHE A 728 31.25 8.00 -24.51
C PHE A 728 31.96 6.67 -24.25
N PRO A 729 33.09 6.67 -23.50
CA PRO A 729 33.82 5.44 -23.17
C PRO A 729 33.10 4.55 -22.14
N THR A 730 32.04 5.06 -21.50
CA THR A 730 31.27 4.38 -20.45
C THR A 730 29.79 4.70 -20.59
N VAL A 731 28.94 3.72 -20.23
CA VAL A 731 27.48 3.83 -20.26
C VAL A 731 26.91 4.10 -18.85
N THR A 732 25.75 4.74 -18.77
CA THR A 732 25.16 5.20 -17.50
C THR A 732 24.12 4.23 -16.89
N THR A 733 23.49 4.64 -15.80
CA THR A 733 22.27 4.00 -15.25
C THR A 733 20.96 4.60 -15.78
N GLY A 734 21.02 5.65 -16.62
CA GLY A 734 19.84 6.38 -17.11
C GLY A 734 18.86 5.51 -17.88
N ALA A 735 19.35 4.71 -18.83
CA ALA A 735 18.57 3.81 -19.69
C ALA A 735 17.84 2.65 -18.97
N SER A 736 17.79 2.64 -17.63
CA SER A 736 17.23 1.53 -16.84
C SER A 736 15.70 1.38 -16.99
N ASP A 737 14.96 2.47 -17.16
CA ASP A 737 13.52 2.39 -17.45
C ASP A 737 13.24 2.01 -18.92
N ASP A 738 14.17 2.31 -19.83
CA ASP A 738 14.05 1.95 -21.24
C ASP A 738 14.28 0.45 -21.48
N PHE A 739 15.30 -0.12 -20.86
CA PHE A 739 15.47 -1.58 -20.82
C PHE A 739 14.24 -2.28 -20.24
N LYS A 740 13.61 -1.71 -19.21
CA LYS A 740 12.39 -2.23 -18.59
C LYS A 740 11.19 -2.17 -19.55
N LYS A 741 10.96 -1.05 -20.24
CA LYS A 741 9.95 -0.91 -21.30
C LYS A 741 10.17 -1.94 -22.42
N VAL A 742 11.41 -2.05 -22.91
CA VAL A 742 11.81 -2.95 -24.02
C VAL A 742 11.64 -4.41 -23.63
N SER A 743 12.14 -4.81 -22.46
CA SER A 743 11.95 -6.18 -21.94
C SER A 743 10.49 -6.53 -21.74
N GLN A 744 9.66 -5.56 -21.30
CA GLN A 744 8.22 -5.76 -21.16
C GLN A 744 7.53 -5.90 -22.53
N MET A 745 7.86 -5.06 -23.52
CA MET A 745 7.32 -5.17 -24.89
C MET A 745 7.70 -6.50 -25.54
N ALA A 746 8.99 -6.87 -25.54
CA ALA A 746 9.46 -8.14 -26.08
C ALA A 746 8.80 -9.35 -25.38
N ARG A 747 8.62 -9.29 -24.05
CA ARG A 747 7.92 -10.36 -23.33
C ARG A 747 6.42 -10.42 -23.66
N SER A 748 5.72 -9.29 -23.82
CA SER A 748 4.33 -9.28 -24.29
C SER A 748 4.19 -9.81 -25.73
N MET A 749 5.15 -9.51 -26.62
CA MET A 749 5.21 -10.11 -27.96
C MET A 749 5.24 -11.64 -27.89
N VAL A 750 6.13 -12.20 -27.09
CA VAL A 750 6.28 -13.66 -26.95
C VAL A 750 5.11 -14.31 -26.19
N THR A 751 4.66 -13.75 -25.07
CA THR A 751 3.73 -14.45 -24.15
C THR A 751 2.28 -14.03 -24.22
N GLN A 752 1.94 -12.88 -24.83
CA GLN A 752 0.55 -12.36 -24.86
C GLN A 752 0.01 -12.20 -26.28
N TRP A 753 0.86 -11.81 -27.23
CA TRP A 753 0.47 -11.51 -28.61
C TRP A 753 0.86 -12.60 -29.62
N GLY A 754 1.58 -13.65 -29.20
CA GLY A 754 1.90 -14.81 -30.05
C GLY A 754 2.87 -14.53 -31.19
N MET A 755 3.75 -13.52 -31.04
CA MET A 755 4.66 -13.00 -32.08
C MET A 755 6.04 -13.68 -32.06
N SER A 756 6.10 -14.97 -31.71
CA SER A 756 7.32 -15.78 -31.73
C SER A 756 7.03 -17.12 -32.40
N ASP A 757 7.83 -17.49 -33.41
CA ASP A 757 7.67 -18.76 -34.12
C ASP A 757 8.04 -19.99 -33.26
N VAL A 758 8.87 -19.78 -32.22
CA VAL A 758 9.34 -20.84 -31.31
C VAL A 758 8.30 -21.18 -30.25
N VAL A 759 7.63 -20.17 -29.70
CA VAL A 759 6.58 -20.34 -28.68
C VAL A 759 5.19 -20.53 -29.33
N GLY A 760 5.01 -19.99 -30.53
CA GLY A 760 3.77 -20.06 -31.31
C GLY A 760 2.67 -19.10 -30.82
N PRO A 761 1.48 -19.15 -31.45
CA PRO A 761 0.35 -18.28 -31.14
C PRO A 761 -0.38 -18.72 -29.85
N VAL A 762 0.33 -18.70 -28.72
CA VAL A 762 -0.19 -19.10 -27.40
C VAL A 762 -0.25 -17.89 -26.48
N HIS A 763 -1.36 -17.75 -25.76
CA HIS A 763 -1.53 -16.70 -24.75
C HIS A 763 -1.29 -17.24 -23.34
N PHE A 764 -0.33 -16.66 -22.63
CA PHE A 764 -0.06 -16.91 -21.22
C PHE A 764 -0.46 -15.69 -20.38
N ASP A 765 -1.47 -15.90 -19.53
CA ASP A 765 -1.91 -14.91 -18.55
C ASP A 765 -0.79 -14.59 -17.54
N ASN A 766 -0.66 -13.33 -17.16
CA ASN A 766 0.44 -12.78 -16.37
C ASN A 766 -0.09 -12.09 -15.09
N ASP A 767 -1.07 -12.69 -14.43
CA ASP A 767 -1.59 -12.25 -13.13
C ASP A 767 -0.47 -12.18 -12.07
N PRO A 768 -0.11 -10.99 -11.55
CA PRO A 768 0.95 -10.84 -10.54
C PRO A 768 0.57 -11.42 -9.17
N ASN A 769 -0.69 -11.78 -8.94
CA ASN A 769 -1.12 -12.46 -7.71
C ASN A 769 -0.83 -13.98 -7.74
N ARG A 770 -0.49 -14.54 -8.91
CA ARG A 770 -0.32 -15.99 -9.10
C ARG A 770 1.09 -16.43 -8.74
N MET A 771 1.22 -17.09 -7.58
CA MET A 771 2.50 -17.57 -7.01
C MET A 771 3.31 -18.55 -7.89
N HIS A 772 2.73 -19.07 -8.98
CA HIS A 772 3.40 -19.98 -9.92
C HIS A 772 3.10 -19.57 -11.37
N LYS A 773 4.15 -19.58 -12.21
CA LYS A 773 4.05 -19.40 -13.67
C LYS A 773 3.02 -20.38 -14.26
N PRO A 774 2.20 -20.01 -15.26
CA PRO A 774 1.21 -20.92 -15.86
C PRO A 774 1.81 -21.92 -16.88
N PHE A 775 3.13 -21.96 -17.04
CA PHE A 775 3.87 -22.79 -18.00
C PHE A 775 5.05 -23.51 -17.35
N ALA A 776 5.56 -24.55 -18.02
CA ALA A 776 6.71 -25.34 -17.54
C ALA A 776 8.02 -24.54 -17.62
N GLU A 777 9.01 -24.92 -16.80
CA GLU A 777 10.29 -24.18 -16.75
C GLU A 777 11.12 -24.30 -18.05
N SER A 778 10.92 -25.35 -18.85
CA SER A 778 11.46 -25.43 -20.21
C SER A 778 10.87 -24.37 -21.14
N THR A 779 9.56 -24.11 -21.02
CA THR A 779 8.88 -23.03 -21.74
C THR A 779 9.31 -21.66 -21.22
N ALA A 780 9.59 -21.53 -19.91
CA ALA A 780 10.18 -20.31 -19.37
C ALA A 780 11.54 -20.00 -20.02
N GLN A 781 12.43 -21.00 -20.12
CA GLN A 781 13.73 -20.86 -20.77
C GLN A 781 13.60 -20.50 -22.26
N GLN A 782 12.62 -21.06 -22.97
CA GLN A 782 12.33 -20.69 -24.37
C GLN A 782 11.83 -19.25 -24.49
N ILE A 783 10.93 -18.81 -23.60
CA ILE A 783 10.43 -17.43 -23.55
C ILE A 783 11.58 -16.46 -23.29
N ASP A 784 12.43 -16.73 -22.29
CA ASP A 784 13.54 -15.85 -21.92
C ASP A 784 14.61 -15.78 -23.05
N GLN A 785 14.84 -16.87 -23.79
CA GLN A 785 15.69 -16.90 -24.99
C GLN A 785 15.11 -16.06 -26.15
N GLU A 786 13.82 -16.21 -26.44
CA GLU A 786 13.14 -15.44 -27.50
C GLU A 786 13.06 -13.95 -27.16
N VAL A 787 12.84 -13.60 -25.89
CA VAL A 787 12.93 -12.21 -25.42
C VAL A 787 14.34 -11.66 -25.65
N HIS A 788 15.39 -12.41 -25.32
CA HIS A 788 16.77 -11.97 -25.57
C HIS A 788 17.02 -11.73 -27.07
N ARG A 789 16.61 -12.67 -27.94
CA ARG A 789 16.75 -12.54 -29.40
C ARG A 789 16.05 -11.29 -29.94
N ILE A 790 14.81 -11.05 -29.54
CA ILE A 790 14.02 -9.88 -29.98
C ILE A 790 14.67 -8.57 -29.54
N VAL A 791 15.23 -8.53 -28.32
CA VAL A 791 15.94 -7.35 -27.80
C VAL A 791 17.26 -7.13 -28.53
N ASP A 792 18.05 -8.18 -28.82
CA ASP A 792 19.28 -8.08 -29.61
C ASP A 792 19.01 -7.58 -31.04
N GLU A 793 17.95 -8.07 -31.69
CA GLU A 793 17.53 -7.63 -33.03
C GLU A 793 17.15 -6.15 -33.06
N ALA A 794 16.35 -5.69 -32.10
CA ALA A 794 15.98 -4.28 -31.99
C ALA A 794 17.16 -3.38 -31.56
N TYR A 795 18.06 -3.86 -30.69
CA TYR A 795 19.29 -3.15 -30.31
C TYR A 795 20.22 -3.00 -31.52
N LYS A 796 20.41 -4.06 -32.31
CA LYS A 796 21.20 -4.00 -33.55
C LYS A 796 20.60 -3.03 -34.56
N ARG A 797 19.29 -3.10 -34.81
CA ARG A 797 18.55 -2.18 -35.70
C ARG A 797 18.75 -0.71 -35.30
N CYS A 798 18.73 -0.43 -33.99
CA CYS A 798 19.02 0.88 -33.43
C CYS A 798 20.50 1.30 -33.64
N LYS A 799 21.44 0.37 -33.42
CA LYS A 799 22.89 0.61 -33.55
C LYS A 799 23.34 0.85 -34.98
N ASP A 800 22.85 0.06 -35.93
CA ASP A 800 23.15 0.24 -37.35
C ASP A 800 22.65 1.63 -37.83
N LEU A 801 21.45 2.05 -37.42
CA LEU A 801 20.88 3.37 -37.71
C LEU A 801 21.68 4.53 -37.06
N LEU A 802 22.02 4.44 -35.77
CA LEU A 802 22.75 5.50 -35.06
C LEU A 802 24.24 5.58 -35.45
N ILE A 803 24.81 4.52 -36.02
CA ILE A 803 26.11 4.57 -36.71
C ILE A 803 25.98 5.33 -38.04
N GLU A 804 24.94 5.07 -38.84
CA GLU A 804 24.71 5.78 -40.10
C GLU A 804 24.43 7.28 -39.87
N LYS A 805 23.59 7.61 -38.87
CA LYS A 805 23.18 8.99 -38.54
C LYS A 805 24.02 9.66 -37.44
N LYS A 806 25.27 9.21 -37.25
CA LYS A 806 26.11 9.65 -36.12
C LYS A 806 26.37 11.16 -36.13
N ARG A 807 26.47 11.79 -37.30
CA ARG A 807 26.66 13.23 -37.47
C ARG A 807 25.43 14.01 -37.00
N GLU A 808 24.25 13.52 -37.35
CA GLU A 808 22.95 14.10 -37.04
C GLU A 808 22.65 14.03 -35.53
N VAL A 809 23.02 12.91 -34.87
CA VAL A 809 22.97 12.79 -33.39
C VAL A 809 23.81 13.90 -32.72
N GLY A 810 25.03 14.14 -33.21
CA GLY A 810 25.90 15.20 -32.69
C GLY A 810 25.28 16.59 -32.80
N LEU A 811 24.72 16.94 -33.98
CA LEU A 811 24.06 18.23 -34.21
C LEU A 811 22.85 18.46 -33.28
N ILE A 812 22.01 17.44 -33.09
CA ILE A 812 20.86 17.52 -32.19
C ILE A 812 21.31 17.64 -30.72
N ALA A 813 22.35 16.92 -30.31
CA ALA A 813 22.88 17.00 -28.95
C ALA A 813 23.54 18.37 -28.64
N GLU A 814 24.21 18.99 -29.62
CA GLU A 814 24.81 20.33 -29.47
C GLU A 814 23.75 21.45 -29.40
N GLU A 815 22.71 21.39 -30.24
CA GLU A 815 21.59 22.32 -30.13
C GLU A 815 20.80 22.12 -28.82
N LEU A 816 20.59 20.86 -28.36
CA LEU A 816 19.99 20.56 -27.06
C LEU A 816 20.80 21.16 -25.90
N LEU A 817 22.13 21.11 -25.94
CA LEU A 817 22.97 21.73 -24.90
C LEU A 817 22.81 23.25 -24.83
N THR A 818 22.51 23.88 -25.97
CA THR A 818 22.33 25.33 -26.12
C THR A 818 20.91 25.80 -25.77
N LYS A 819 19.88 25.10 -26.24
CA LYS A 819 18.45 25.48 -26.06
C LYS A 819 17.74 24.80 -24.89
N GLU A 820 18.26 23.69 -24.38
CA GLU A 820 17.67 22.79 -23.36
C GLU A 820 16.33 22.11 -23.74
N VAL A 821 15.67 22.61 -24.79
CA VAL A 821 14.43 22.10 -25.39
C VAL A 821 14.56 22.22 -26.92
N LEU A 822 14.15 21.18 -27.64
CA LEU A 822 13.86 21.26 -29.08
C LEU A 822 12.40 20.88 -29.34
N VAL A 823 11.74 21.64 -30.20
CA VAL A 823 10.40 21.34 -30.72
C VAL A 823 10.55 20.75 -32.13
N ARG A 824 9.53 20.05 -32.64
CA ARG A 824 9.54 19.47 -33.99
C ARG A 824 10.01 20.44 -35.09
N ASP A 825 9.70 21.73 -35.02
CA ASP A 825 10.15 22.74 -35.99
C ASP A 825 11.69 22.90 -36.01
N ASP A 826 12.36 22.76 -34.87
CA ASP A 826 13.82 22.71 -34.79
C ASP A 826 14.38 21.42 -35.41
N MET A 827 13.70 20.29 -35.22
CA MET A 827 14.08 19.02 -35.86
C MET A 827 13.98 19.14 -37.39
N VAL A 828 12.92 19.74 -37.93
CA VAL A 828 12.77 20.00 -39.37
C VAL A 828 13.86 20.96 -39.87
N ARG A 829 14.21 21.99 -39.10
CA ARG A 829 15.29 22.94 -39.45
C ARG A 829 16.67 22.28 -39.53
N ILE A 830 16.94 21.28 -38.69
CA ILE A 830 18.27 20.64 -38.59
C ILE A 830 18.38 19.39 -39.48
N LEU A 831 17.30 18.62 -39.65
CA LEU A 831 17.29 17.32 -40.33
C LEU A 831 16.54 17.32 -41.68
N GLY A 832 15.82 18.39 -42.02
CA GLY A 832 14.87 18.42 -43.15
C GLY A 832 13.50 17.83 -42.81
N LYS A 833 12.57 17.74 -43.78
CA LYS A 833 11.30 17.01 -43.57
C LYS A 833 11.61 15.54 -43.26
N ARG A 834 10.82 14.94 -42.35
CA ARG A 834 10.85 13.49 -42.07
C ARG A 834 10.76 12.69 -43.38
N PRO A 835 11.57 11.63 -43.59
CA PRO A 835 11.55 10.85 -44.83
C PRO A 835 10.32 9.94 -44.99
N PHE A 836 9.41 9.96 -44.00
CA PHE A 836 8.14 9.24 -44.00
C PHE A 836 7.02 10.23 -43.68
N GLU A 837 5.83 9.96 -44.21
CA GLU A 837 4.62 10.75 -43.94
C GLU A 837 4.16 10.54 -42.49
N ASP A 838 3.66 11.62 -41.88
CA ASP A 838 3.01 11.58 -40.57
C ASP A 838 1.48 11.56 -40.76
N ASN A 839 0.73 11.19 -39.72
CA ASN A 839 -0.74 11.13 -39.80
C ASN A 839 -1.35 12.49 -40.25
N GLU A 840 -2.40 12.47 -41.06
CA GLU A 840 -3.05 13.68 -41.61
C GLU A 840 -3.49 14.68 -40.53
N ASP A 841 -4.11 14.20 -39.45
CA ASP A 841 -4.48 15.00 -38.27
C ASP A 841 -3.28 15.65 -37.58
N PHE A 842 -2.07 15.10 -37.73
CA PHE A 842 -0.85 15.69 -37.20
C PHE A 842 -0.28 16.77 -38.11
N GLU A 843 -0.16 16.53 -39.42
CA GLU A 843 0.25 17.56 -40.37
C GLU A 843 -0.72 18.77 -40.36
N LYS A 844 -2.01 18.54 -40.08
CA LYS A 844 -3.03 19.59 -39.94
C LYS A 844 -2.77 20.62 -38.83
N TYR A 845 -2.11 20.25 -37.74
CA TYR A 845 -1.85 21.15 -36.59
C TYR A 845 -0.35 21.45 -36.35
N PHE A 846 0.56 20.74 -37.02
CA PHE A 846 2.01 20.91 -36.89
C PHE A 846 2.75 21.09 -38.24
N GLY A 847 2.04 20.97 -39.37
CA GLY A 847 2.56 21.42 -40.65
C GLY A 847 2.60 22.94 -40.71
N GLY A 848 3.78 23.52 -40.95
CA GLY A 848 3.97 24.97 -41.08
C GLY A 848 3.24 25.60 -42.30
N SER A 849 2.62 24.79 -43.14
CA SER A 849 1.74 25.18 -44.24
C SER A 849 0.43 25.77 -43.72
N LYS A 850 0.35 27.12 -43.65
CA LYS A 850 -0.91 27.87 -43.50
C LYS A 850 -1.78 27.82 -44.77
N GLU A 851 -1.87 26.66 -45.42
CA GLU A 851 -2.87 26.44 -46.44
C GLU A 851 -4.22 26.27 -45.75
N LYS A 852 -5.14 27.20 -46.01
CA LYS A 852 -6.52 27.05 -45.59
C LYS A 852 -7.07 25.82 -46.31
N SER A 853 -7.29 24.73 -45.59
CA SER A 853 -8.05 23.59 -46.10
C SER A 853 -9.40 24.13 -46.56
N ALA A 854 -9.59 24.24 -47.88
CA ALA A 854 -10.89 24.59 -48.43
C ALA A 854 -11.88 23.51 -47.95
N PRO A 855 -13.11 23.87 -47.54
CA PRO A 855 -14.12 22.86 -47.30
C PRO A 855 -14.27 22.02 -48.57
N PRO A 856 -14.43 20.68 -48.46
CA PRO A 856 -14.70 19.87 -49.64
C PRO A 856 -15.91 20.47 -50.37
N PRO A 857 -15.87 20.58 -51.71
CA PRO A 857 -16.97 21.16 -52.45
C PRO A 857 -18.26 20.40 -52.12
N PHE A 858 -19.33 21.14 -51.84
CA PHE A 858 -20.64 20.54 -51.64
C PHE A 858 -21.00 19.70 -52.87
N PRO A 859 -21.69 18.54 -52.70
CA PRO A 859 -22.27 17.84 -53.83
C PRO A 859 -23.26 18.78 -54.54
N ASP A 860 -23.00 19.09 -55.81
CA ASP A 860 -23.97 19.82 -56.63
C ASP A 860 -25.18 18.90 -56.89
N ASP A 861 -26.29 19.15 -56.20
CA ASP A 861 -27.62 18.59 -56.48
C ASP A 861 -28.17 19.19 -57.81
N GLY A 862 -27.43 18.98 -58.91
CA GLY A 862 -27.57 19.75 -60.15
C GLY A 862 -27.21 19.02 -61.45
N ALA A 863 -26.86 17.73 -61.41
CA ALA A 863 -26.57 16.94 -62.62
C ALA A 863 -27.23 15.56 -62.59
N SER A 864 -28.12 15.28 -63.56
CA SER A 864 -28.64 13.92 -63.76
C SER A 864 -27.56 13.01 -64.36
N PRO A 865 -27.37 11.78 -63.86
CA PRO A 865 -26.32 10.89 -64.36
C PRO A 865 -26.60 10.43 -65.79
N ALA A 866 -25.57 10.45 -66.64
CA ALA A 866 -25.63 9.80 -67.93
C ALA A 866 -25.73 8.26 -67.76
N PRO A 867 -26.49 7.55 -68.60
CA PRO A 867 -26.73 6.12 -68.40
C PRO A 867 -25.54 5.28 -68.88
N GLY A 868 -24.57 5.02 -68.00
CA GLY A 868 -23.41 4.22 -68.41
C GLY A 868 -22.23 4.07 -67.46
N ASP A 869 -22.39 4.07 -66.14
CA ASP A 869 -21.41 3.39 -65.27
C ASP A 869 -22.01 3.00 -63.91
N SER A 870 -22.02 1.69 -63.62
CA SER A 870 -22.41 1.13 -62.33
C SER A 870 -21.24 0.29 -61.80
N PRO A 871 -20.57 0.69 -60.70
CA PRO A 871 -19.38 0.00 -60.22
C PRO A 871 -19.72 -1.43 -59.78
N GLN A 872 -19.03 -2.42 -60.35
CA GLN A 872 -19.17 -3.82 -59.93
C GLN A 872 -18.50 -4.05 -58.56
N PRO A 873 -19.06 -4.93 -57.71
CA PRO A 873 -18.44 -5.29 -56.44
C PRO A 873 -17.15 -6.09 -56.67
N SER A 874 -16.11 -5.79 -55.89
CA SER A 874 -14.79 -6.42 -55.96
C SER A 874 -14.86 -7.94 -55.73
N PRO A 875 -14.28 -8.77 -56.61
CA PRO A 875 -14.25 -10.23 -56.40
C PRO A 875 -13.26 -10.59 -55.28
N ALA A 876 -13.74 -11.39 -54.32
CA ALA A 876 -12.87 -12.08 -53.37
C ALA A 876 -12.25 -13.32 -54.04
N PHE A 877 -11.02 -13.65 -53.64
CA PHE A 877 -10.12 -14.65 -54.23
C PHE A 877 -9.59 -14.34 -55.63
N LYS A 878 -8.28 -14.52 -55.79
CA LYS A 878 -7.55 -14.47 -57.05
C LYS A 878 -6.87 -15.82 -57.22
N GLU A 879 -7.29 -16.60 -58.21
CA GLU A 879 -6.63 -17.87 -58.52
C GLU A 879 -5.21 -17.62 -59.05
N LEU A 880 -4.25 -18.43 -58.58
CA LEU A 880 -2.88 -18.42 -59.08
C LEU A 880 -2.81 -19.13 -60.44
N SER A 881 -1.93 -18.67 -61.33
CA SER A 881 -1.81 -19.23 -62.67
C SER A 881 -1.19 -20.64 -62.64
N ARG A 882 -1.54 -21.47 -63.63
CA ARG A 882 -0.96 -22.82 -63.79
C ARG A 882 0.57 -22.81 -63.98
N SER A 883 1.16 -21.68 -64.38
CA SER A 883 2.61 -21.46 -64.46
C SER A 883 3.29 -21.27 -63.09
N GLU A 884 2.55 -20.82 -62.07
CA GLU A 884 3.06 -20.63 -60.71
C GLU A 884 2.93 -21.92 -59.89
N GLN A 885 1.93 -22.75 -60.19
CA GLN A 885 1.70 -24.07 -59.56
C GLN A 885 2.74 -25.14 -59.92
N SER A 886 3.66 -24.90 -60.87
CA SER A 886 4.71 -25.86 -61.27
C SER A 886 6.12 -25.44 -60.84
N ARG A 887 6.25 -24.60 -59.81
CA ARG A 887 7.52 -24.18 -59.18
C ARG A 887 7.47 -24.24 -57.64
N LEU A 888 6.48 -24.93 -57.11
CA LEU A 888 6.32 -25.37 -55.72
C LEU A 888 6.23 -26.90 -55.72
#